data_AF-A0A1F5KGE0-F1
#
_entry.id   AF-A0A1F5KGE0-F1
#
_cell.length_a   1.000
_cell.length_b   1.000
_cell.length_c   1.000
_cell.angle_alpha   90.00
_cell.angle_beta   90.00
_cell.angle_gamma   90.00
#
_symmetry.space_group_name_H-M   'P 1'
#
loop_
_entity.id
_entity.type
_entity.pdbx_description
1 polymer ?
#
loop_
_entity_poly.entity_id
_entity_poly.type
_entity_poly.pdbx_seq_one_letter_code
_entity_poly.pdbx_strand_id
1 'polypeptide(L)'
;MGLFNFSTHNPVMTNKIFTYSENPHKDGKVLVLSLGGLGIERPTEDLNFNLRESLDLVPYLKDEAGRIDCLALSQKDSADLTSFEIADIAKTIKDYQNDYDGFVVIGGMDVAAYYTCATAFALRGLGAPVIFTGATQSARDPDSDFRLNLPNAIKVSLMGAKDVNAPSVGEVAILFDDSLTRATVATNRGTRSNNPILSPRVPKIGDVGWTVKISSHAVPRKPSQVNYSYNTNVNVAYFDLVSETHLGSFEQLVTDDTIQGIIIGAFGAGNCPAKLIPLIYRAVYEKAKLIGVITNCKKGSSDMGLYDVGAVAVKAGAISLGPMVKPAAIEKMRYALSNAQGEDKFRKLQDASRLLLTAVAEEIPDTFSRHMVNNTRDQFIKTAPTLDSFFKPQEDQAFSNDIKTYCKSKTSKYKILTISLGGTFFQEPNLEGVLAPTKKTLQELFDVKLKGIDRLTSLDYLELVNIDSSNMEHRYRAQLARVIAKNIDKYDGVVVLHGTDTLAYTAAAISYMLVGIDKDVILTGAQKPGFGSSDFDRNFVKSIKAIFARLEQPKESRAKAGVKVAFGDKLMIGTTVVKEDEHGINAFAPIEKHPLAGTLSHHVEIIDILDGVKKRPFNLFTGFNQKVAYFECISAVDIKQFESYVESDDISAILVGGYDEANMPMQMKYYIATAVNSYHKPICIIATTDNGVAEIALDKRRGEFIKAGGIALGDMIKESAYQKLCFALGIASQQKKMDGRERLEFIRKIMHTNLTGEISDKYCSKGDQVYKGIFTDRVFTDEFIQEAINNVRESFEKDESSAKQDSTPEKSTKR
;
A
#
# COMPACT_ATOMS: atom_id res chain seq x y z
N MET A 1 41.76 11.90 8.61
CA MET A 1 41.94 12.50 9.94
C MET A 1 41.65 13.99 9.83
N GLY A 2 40.59 14.48 10.48
CA GLY A 2 40.24 15.91 10.49
C GLY A 2 38.73 16.19 10.57
N LEU A 3 38.17 15.98 11.78
CA LEU A 3 37.04 16.72 12.38
C LEU A 3 35.77 16.99 11.54
N PHE A 4 34.82 16.05 11.58
CA PHE A 4 33.37 16.35 11.60
C PHE A 4 32.69 15.38 12.57
N ASN A 5 32.89 15.62 13.86
CA ASN A 5 32.08 15.01 14.91
C ASN A 5 30.81 15.86 15.06
N PHE A 6 29.76 15.52 14.33
CA PHE A 6 28.41 16.00 14.69
C PHE A 6 27.94 15.21 15.91
N SER A 7 28.45 15.59 17.07
CA SER A 7 27.81 15.31 18.36
C SER A 7 26.59 16.23 18.46
N THR A 8 25.45 15.80 17.95
CA THR A 8 24.15 16.40 18.30
C THR A 8 23.67 15.85 19.64
N HIS A 9 24.44 16.08 20.70
CA HIS A 9 23.84 16.27 22.02
C HIS A 9 23.42 17.73 22.09
N ASN A 10 22.21 18.02 21.58
CA ASN A 10 21.50 19.22 21.97
C ASN A 10 21.38 19.20 23.51
N PRO A 11 21.58 20.34 24.20
CA PRO A 11 21.38 20.39 25.63
C PRO A 11 19.94 19.95 25.90
N VAL A 12 19.78 18.91 26.71
CA VAL A 12 18.48 18.48 27.23
C VAL A 12 17.93 19.67 28.02
N MET A 13 17.09 20.50 27.39
CA MET A 13 16.07 21.20 28.14
C MET A 13 15.22 20.09 28.73
N THR A 14 15.49 19.72 29.97
CA THR A 14 14.65 18.81 30.73
C THR A 14 13.34 19.54 30.97
N ASN A 15 12.43 19.47 30.00
CA ASN A 15 11.07 19.94 30.20
C ASN A 15 10.53 19.20 31.42
N LYS A 16 10.10 19.97 32.41
CA LYS A 16 9.49 19.43 33.61
C LYS A 16 7.99 19.34 33.40
N ILE A 17 7.37 18.38 34.06
CA ILE A 17 5.91 18.32 34.15
C ILE A 17 5.43 19.64 34.78
N PHE A 18 4.45 20.28 34.16
CA PHE A 18 3.78 21.46 34.70
C PHE A 18 2.29 21.18 34.88
N THR A 19 1.69 21.78 35.90
CA THR A 19 0.24 21.70 36.10
C THR A 19 -0.45 22.73 35.21
N TYR A 20 -1.31 22.24 34.33
CA TYR A 20 -2.15 23.07 33.47
C TYR A 20 -3.38 23.57 34.23
N SER A 21 -4.05 22.66 34.95
CA SER A 21 -5.22 22.99 35.77
C SER A 21 -5.44 22.02 36.93
N GLU A 22 -6.07 22.53 37.99
CA GLU A 22 -6.67 21.76 39.09
C GLU A 22 -8.11 22.21 39.27
N ASN A 23 -9.04 21.25 39.31
CA ASN A 23 -10.46 21.48 39.53
C ASN A 23 -10.96 20.59 40.67
N PRO A 24 -11.21 21.14 41.87
CA PRO A 24 -11.58 20.35 43.04
C PRO A 24 -12.98 19.72 42.95
N HIS A 25 -13.80 20.10 41.95
CA HIS A 25 -15.13 19.55 41.71
C HIS A 25 -15.13 18.38 40.73
N LYS A 26 -13.95 18.03 40.19
CA LYS A 26 -13.76 16.95 39.24
C LYS A 26 -12.77 15.94 39.82
N ASP A 27 -12.84 14.76 39.26
CA ASP A 27 -12.05 13.62 39.67
C ASP A 27 -11.03 13.23 38.61
N GLY A 28 -10.05 12.43 39.01
CA GLY A 28 -9.05 11.88 38.10
C GLY A 28 -7.88 12.83 37.86
N LYS A 29 -6.68 12.24 37.80
CA LYS A 29 -5.43 12.92 37.48
C LYS A 29 -4.89 12.38 36.15
N VAL A 30 -4.78 13.23 35.15
CA VAL A 30 -4.29 12.88 33.80
C VAL A 30 -2.95 13.53 33.51
N LEU A 31 -2.05 12.79 32.85
CA LEU A 31 -0.83 13.35 32.27
C LEU A 31 -0.98 13.44 30.75
N VAL A 32 -0.88 14.67 30.23
CA VAL A 32 -0.91 14.96 28.79
C VAL A 32 0.51 15.11 28.26
N LEU A 33 0.91 14.22 27.36
CA LEU A 33 2.20 14.25 26.67
C LEU A 33 2.03 14.86 25.28
N SER A 34 3.01 15.64 24.80
CA SER A 34 3.00 16.18 23.43
C SER A 34 4.30 15.87 22.70
N LEU A 35 4.17 15.44 21.43
CA LEU A 35 5.26 15.25 20.48
C LEU A 35 5.38 16.39 19.46
N GLY A 36 4.47 17.36 19.54
CA GLY A 36 4.20 18.31 18.46
C GLY A 36 3.27 17.73 17.41
N GLY A 37 3.36 18.26 16.19
CA GLY A 37 2.33 18.08 15.16
C GLY A 37 1.06 18.88 15.47
N LEU A 38 0.00 18.72 14.66
CA LEU A 38 -1.32 19.35 14.85
C LEU A 38 -1.40 20.87 14.66
N GLY A 39 -0.40 21.46 13.99
CA GLY A 39 -0.31 22.92 13.91
C GLY A 39 -0.06 23.59 15.26
N ILE A 40 0.40 22.84 16.29
CA ILE A 40 0.95 23.43 17.52
C ILE A 40 2.14 24.29 17.10
N GLU A 41 1.94 25.61 17.13
CA GLU A 41 2.95 26.55 16.70
C GLU A 41 4.18 26.48 17.58
N ARG A 42 5.31 26.88 17.01
CA ARG A 42 6.58 27.04 17.72
C ARG A 42 6.91 28.52 17.85
N PRO A 43 6.12 29.32 18.60
CA PRO A 43 6.42 30.74 18.81
C PRO A 43 7.72 30.93 19.59
N THR A 44 8.12 29.92 20.36
CA THR A 44 9.35 29.93 21.17
C THR A 44 10.09 28.58 21.11
N GLU A 45 11.29 28.53 21.65
CA GLU A 45 12.03 27.29 21.88
C GLU A 45 11.52 26.51 23.11
N ASP A 46 10.69 27.12 23.97
CA ASP A 46 10.09 26.46 25.13
C ASP A 46 8.88 25.62 24.69
N LEU A 47 9.06 24.30 24.69
CA LEU A 47 8.03 23.38 24.22
C LEU A 47 6.80 23.35 25.14
N ASN A 48 6.98 23.52 26.45
CA ASN A 48 5.88 23.54 27.42
C ASN A 48 5.05 24.80 27.27
N PHE A 49 5.70 25.94 27.00
CA PHE A 49 4.99 27.18 26.65
C PHE A 49 4.14 27.00 25.39
N ASN A 50 4.73 26.43 24.32
CA ASN A 50 4.03 26.19 23.05
C ASN A 50 2.83 25.24 23.22
N LEU A 51 2.99 24.18 24.03
CA LEU A 51 1.90 23.28 24.38
C LEU A 51 0.79 24.03 25.13
N ARG A 52 1.13 24.80 26.16
CA ARG A 52 0.15 25.57 26.96
C ARG A 52 -0.70 26.51 26.10
N GLU A 53 -0.07 27.26 25.20
CA GLU A 53 -0.77 28.15 24.26
C GLU A 53 -1.81 27.39 23.43
N SER A 54 -1.51 26.16 23.02
CA SER A 54 -2.45 25.33 22.25
C SER A 54 -3.58 24.75 23.10
N LEU A 55 -3.30 24.41 24.36
CA LEU A 55 -4.33 23.95 25.31
C LEU A 55 -5.32 25.06 25.66
N ASP A 56 -4.86 26.30 25.79
CA ASP A 56 -5.70 27.47 26.08
C ASP A 56 -6.69 27.81 24.93
N LEU A 57 -6.50 27.23 23.73
CA LEU A 57 -7.45 27.33 22.62
C LEU A 57 -8.63 26.35 22.72
N VAL A 58 -8.58 25.39 23.66
CA VAL A 58 -9.61 24.36 23.85
C VAL A 58 -10.59 24.81 24.94
N PRO A 59 -11.85 25.13 24.60
CA PRO A 59 -12.83 25.58 25.58
C PRO A 59 -13.11 24.52 26.64
N TYR A 60 -13.29 24.97 27.89
CA TYR A 60 -13.68 24.12 29.03
C TYR A 60 -12.72 22.97 29.37
N LEU A 61 -11.52 22.91 28.76
CA LEU A 61 -10.54 21.85 29.00
C LEU A 61 -10.22 21.68 30.50
N LYS A 62 -10.19 22.78 31.26
CA LYS A 62 -9.93 22.81 32.70
C LYS A 62 -10.99 22.08 33.53
N ASP A 63 -12.17 21.81 32.96
CA ASP A 63 -13.30 21.13 33.61
C ASP A 63 -13.39 19.63 33.27
N GLU A 64 -12.44 19.11 32.49
CA GLU A 64 -12.44 17.71 32.03
C GLU A 64 -11.87 16.74 33.07
N ALA A 65 -11.01 17.20 33.98
CA ALA A 65 -10.37 16.36 35.00
C ALA A 65 -10.15 17.11 36.31
N GLY A 66 -10.01 16.36 37.41
CA GLY A 66 -9.63 16.93 38.71
C GLY A 66 -8.26 17.57 38.69
N ARG A 67 -7.32 17.00 37.93
CA ARG A 67 -6.01 17.58 37.67
C ARG A 67 -5.48 17.20 36.30
N ILE A 68 -5.02 18.20 35.55
CA ILE A 68 -4.36 18.05 34.25
C ILE A 68 -2.91 18.53 34.40
N ASP A 69 -1.98 17.59 34.33
CA ASP A 69 -0.56 17.90 34.20
C ASP A 69 -0.10 17.65 32.77
N CYS A 70 0.94 18.37 32.33
CA CYS A 70 1.40 18.34 30.95
C CYS A 70 2.93 18.25 30.85
N LEU A 71 3.40 17.60 29.79
CA LEU A 71 4.81 17.53 29.42
C LEU A 71 4.96 17.49 27.89
N ALA A 72 5.64 18.48 27.33
CA ALA A 72 6.08 18.42 25.94
C ALA A 72 7.40 17.63 25.84
N LEU A 73 7.34 16.43 25.26
CA LEU A 73 8.49 15.56 25.04
C LEU A 73 9.31 16.02 23.82
N SER A 74 8.62 16.43 22.76
CA SER A 74 9.22 16.96 21.55
C SER A 74 8.26 17.90 20.82
N GLN A 75 8.74 18.56 19.77
CA GLN A 75 7.90 19.33 18.86
C GLN A 75 8.37 19.14 17.42
N LYS A 76 8.05 17.95 16.87
CA LYS A 76 8.43 17.54 15.52
C LYS A 76 7.19 17.30 14.66
N ASP A 77 7.37 17.41 13.34
CA ASP A 77 6.41 16.87 12.39
C ASP A 77 6.37 15.35 12.54
N SER A 78 5.18 14.73 12.44
CA SER A 78 5.03 13.29 12.61
C SER A 78 5.92 12.49 11.64
N ALA A 79 6.13 12.99 10.43
CA ALA A 79 6.99 12.31 9.45
C ALA A 79 8.47 12.29 9.85
N ASP A 80 8.92 13.14 10.78
CA ASP A 80 10.28 13.18 11.31
C ASP A 80 10.45 12.44 12.65
N LEU A 81 9.38 11.81 13.17
CA LEU A 81 9.47 11.04 14.41
C LEU A 81 10.35 9.80 14.21
N THR A 82 11.20 9.56 15.20
CA THR A 82 12.16 8.45 15.22
C THR A 82 11.84 7.49 16.36
N SER A 83 12.61 6.41 16.47
CA SER A 83 12.49 5.48 17.59
C SER A 83 12.76 6.14 18.94
N PHE A 84 13.50 7.26 19.01
CA PHE A 84 13.77 7.98 20.26
C PHE A 84 12.51 8.58 20.88
N GLU A 85 11.68 9.27 20.10
CA GLU A 85 10.45 9.87 20.63
C GLU A 85 9.48 8.81 21.16
N ILE A 86 9.40 7.65 20.48
CA ILE A 86 8.60 6.52 20.94
C ILE A 86 9.11 5.99 22.29
N ALA A 87 10.44 5.88 22.44
CA ALA A 87 11.07 5.45 23.68
C ALA A 87 10.75 6.41 24.83
N ASP A 88 10.79 7.73 24.57
CA ASP A 88 10.47 8.76 25.55
C ASP A 88 9.01 8.65 26.04
N ILE A 89 8.04 8.48 25.14
CA ILE A 89 6.63 8.27 25.51
C ILE A 89 6.48 7.07 26.44
N ALA A 90 6.98 5.91 26.02
CA ALA A 90 6.81 4.68 26.76
C ALA A 90 7.54 4.75 28.12
N LYS A 91 8.74 5.32 28.16
CA LYS A 91 9.49 5.48 29.41
C LYS A 91 8.79 6.44 30.37
N THR A 92 8.31 7.59 29.89
CA THR A 92 7.55 8.54 30.72
C THR A 92 6.28 7.88 31.28
N ILE A 93 5.49 7.19 30.47
CA ILE A 93 4.29 6.50 30.95
C ILE A 93 4.65 5.46 32.01
N LYS A 94 5.67 4.64 31.77
CA LYS A 94 6.14 3.63 32.73
C LYS A 94 6.55 4.25 34.07
N ASP A 95 7.31 5.34 34.04
CA ASP A 95 7.85 5.99 35.23
C ASP A 95 6.75 6.65 36.07
N TYR A 96 5.68 7.16 35.44
CA TYR A 96 4.59 7.88 36.10
C TYR A 96 3.27 7.10 36.19
N GLN A 97 3.22 5.82 35.80
CA GLN A 97 1.97 5.01 35.74
C GLN A 97 1.20 4.90 37.07
N ASN A 98 1.88 5.09 38.20
CA ASN A 98 1.28 5.04 39.54
C ASN A 98 0.87 6.43 40.06
N ASP A 99 1.30 7.50 39.39
CA ASP A 99 1.06 8.88 39.80
C ASP A 99 -0.15 9.50 39.11
N TYR A 100 -0.69 8.84 38.08
CA TYR A 100 -1.77 9.31 37.21
C TYR A 100 -2.78 8.19 36.95
N ASP A 101 -4.05 8.57 36.84
CA ASP A 101 -5.14 7.65 36.53
C ASP A 101 -5.17 7.28 35.05
N GLY A 102 -4.61 8.12 34.17
CA GLY A 102 -4.57 7.87 32.74
C GLY A 102 -3.61 8.82 32.03
N PHE A 103 -3.31 8.48 30.77
CA PHE A 103 -2.40 9.24 29.93
C PHE A 103 -3.08 9.62 28.63
N VAL A 104 -2.82 10.84 28.17
CA VAL A 104 -3.18 11.29 26.83
C VAL A 104 -1.91 11.69 26.10
N VAL A 105 -1.75 11.26 24.85
CA VAL A 105 -0.58 11.61 24.04
C VAL A 105 -1.05 12.31 22.76
N ILE A 106 -0.58 13.54 22.59
CA ILE A 106 -0.87 14.40 21.46
C ILE A 106 0.25 14.25 20.42
N GLY A 107 -0.10 13.88 19.20
CA GLY A 107 0.87 13.71 18.11
C GLY A 107 0.27 13.89 16.72
N GLY A 108 1.14 14.07 15.72
CA GLY A 108 0.73 14.16 14.32
C GLY A 108 0.20 12.85 13.74
N MET A 109 -0.66 12.96 12.72
CA MET A 109 -1.45 11.85 12.20
C MET A 109 -0.71 10.95 11.21
N ASP A 110 0.29 11.46 10.48
CA ASP A 110 0.97 10.74 9.39
C ASP A 110 1.43 9.34 9.80
N VAL A 111 2.08 9.25 10.96
CA VAL A 111 2.61 7.99 11.52
C VAL A 111 1.92 7.57 12.82
N ALA A 112 0.72 8.10 13.13
CA ALA A 112 0.03 7.83 14.38
C ALA A 112 -0.16 6.33 14.66
N ALA A 113 -0.58 5.59 13.64
CA ALA A 113 -0.74 4.14 13.76
C ALA A 113 0.57 3.41 14.10
N TYR A 114 1.75 3.96 13.74
CA TYR A 114 3.04 3.34 14.06
C TYR A 114 3.45 3.61 15.50
N TYR A 115 3.61 4.88 15.92
CA TYR A 115 4.11 5.15 17.27
C TYR A 115 3.17 4.66 18.38
N THR A 116 1.87 4.56 18.10
CA THR A 116 0.89 3.97 19.03
C THR A 116 1.07 2.46 19.16
N CYS A 117 1.25 1.73 18.04
CA CYS A 117 1.60 0.31 18.05
C CYS A 117 2.89 0.06 18.83
N ALA A 118 3.93 0.85 18.55
CA ALA A 118 5.22 0.75 19.20
C ALA A 118 5.11 0.95 20.72
N THR A 119 4.31 1.93 21.15
CA THR A 119 4.01 2.17 22.57
C THR A 119 3.26 0.99 23.19
N ALA A 120 2.28 0.41 22.49
CA ALA A 120 1.54 -0.76 22.96
C ALA A 120 2.45 -1.97 23.18
N PHE A 121 3.37 -2.24 22.25
CA PHE A 121 4.35 -3.32 22.40
C PHE A 121 5.41 -3.03 23.47
N ALA A 122 5.79 -1.76 23.64
CA ALA A 122 6.75 -1.35 24.65
C ALA A 122 6.21 -1.47 26.08
N LEU A 123 4.90 -1.28 26.29
CA LEU A 123 4.25 -1.22 27.61
C LEU A 123 3.39 -2.46 27.92
N ARG A 124 4.01 -3.64 27.94
CA ARG A 124 3.28 -4.89 28.23
C ARG A 124 2.80 -4.92 29.67
N GLY A 125 1.60 -5.43 29.92
CA GLY A 125 1.04 -5.49 31.28
C GLY A 125 0.56 -4.14 31.82
N LEU A 126 0.50 -3.11 30.97
CA LEU A 126 -0.22 -1.88 31.24
C LEU A 126 -1.69 -2.21 31.56
N GLY A 127 -2.24 -1.51 32.55
CA GLY A 127 -3.65 -1.59 32.90
C GLY A 127 -4.32 -0.22 33.06
N ALA A 128 -3.56 0.87 32.97
CA ALA A 128 -4.08 2.23 32.86
C ALA A 128 -4.36 2.60 31.39
N PRO A 129 -5.38 3.41 31.10
CA PRO A 129 -5.66 3.90 29.76
C PRO A 129 -4.52 4.79 29.24
N VAL A 130 -4.09 4.56 28.00
CA VAL A 130 -3.19 5.46 27.25
C VAL A 130 -3.88 5.80 25.93
N ILE A 131 -4.36 7.04 25.82
CA ILE A 131 -5.16 7.50 24.69
C ILE A 131 -4.33 8.44 23.84
N PHE A 132 -3.99 8.01 22.64
CA PHE A 132 -3.40 8.87 21.63
C PHE A 132 -4.50 9.64 20.90
N THR A 133 -4.23 10.90 20.62
CA THR A 133 -5.16 11.77 19.92
C THR A 133 -4.41 12.79 19.07
N GLY A 134 -5.14 13.42 18.16
CA GLY A 134 -4.60 14.35 17.19
C GLY A 134 -5.65 15.31 16.64
N ALA A 135 -5.33 15.92 15.52
CA ALA A 135 -6.17 16.84 14.75
C ALA A 135 -5.76 16.77 13.27
N THR A 136 -6.71 16.95 12.37
CA THR A 136 -6.44 17.10 10.93
C THR A 136 -6.17 18.56 10.55
N GLN A 137 -6.65 19.50 11.38
CA GLN A 137 -6.50 20.93 11.19
C GLN A 137 -5.57 21.54 12.26
N SER A 138 -5.12 22.77 12.03
CA SER A 138 -4.33 23.49 13.04
C SER A 138 -5.20 23.76 14.27
N ALA A 139 -4.65 23.65 15.48
CA ALA A 139 -5.37 24.00 16.71
C ALA A 139 -5.92 25.45 16.72
N ARG A 140 -5.32 26.35 15.93
CA ARG A 140 -5.78 27.75 15.76
C ARG A 140 -6.96 27.93 14.82
N ASP A 141 -7.21 26.98 13.93
CA ASP A 141 -8.33 27.08 13.00
C ASP A 141 -9.64 27.06 13.81
N PRO A 142 -10.60 27.98 13.58
CA PRO A 142 -11.79 28.12 14.42
C PRO A 142 -12.60 26.82 14.56
N ASP A 143 -12.61 26.00 13.52
CA ASP A 143 -13.31 24.73 13.37
C ASP A 143 -12.41 23.51 13.59
N SER A 144 -11.22 23.70 14.18
CA SER A 144 -10.30 22.59 14.48
C SER A 144 -10.94 21.50 15.32
N ASP A 145 -10.80 20.26 14.83
CA ASP A 145 -11.20 19.02 15.49
C ASP A 145 -10.41 18.76 16.79
N PHE A 146 -9.28 19.44 16.99
CA PHE A 146 -8.53 19.40 18.25
C PHE A 146 -9.39 19.75 19.47
N ARG A 147 -10.36 20.65 19.31
CA ARG A 147 -11.28 21.09 20.37
C ARG A 147 -12.26 20.00 20.83
N LEU A 148 -12.48 18.99 19.99
CA LEU A 148 -13.31 17.82 20.33
C LEU A 148 -12.43 16.65 20.78
N ASN A 149 -11.37 16.39 20.03
CA ASN A 149 -10.51 15.23 20.20
C ASN A 149 -9.81 15.19 21.58
N LEU A 150 -9.27 16.31 22.04
CA LEU A 150 -8.50 16.36 23.29
C LEU A 150 -9.37 16.19 24.55
N PRO A 151 -10.47 16.95 24.76
CA PRO A 151 -11.37 16.74 25.91
C PRO A 151 -11.90 15.30 25.98
N ASN A 152 -12.33 14.76 24.84
CA ASN A 152 -12.82 13.39 24.74
C ASN A 152 -11.73 12.36 25.11
N ALA A 153 -10.47 12.59 24.70
CA ALA A 153 -9.35 11.72 25.07
C ALA A 153 -9.08 11.73 26.57
N ILE A 154 -9.12 12.91 27.20
CA ILE A 154 -8.97 13.05 28.67
C ILE A 154 -10.09 12.30 29.37
N LYS A 155 -11.35 12.52 28.96
CA LYS A 155 -12.52 11.84 29.53
C LYS A 155 -12.38 10.31 29.47
N VAL A 156 -12.04 9.76 28.30
CA VAL A 156 -11.82 8.31 28.12
C VAL A 156 -10.66 7.82 28.99
N SER A 157 -9.57 8.58 29.09
CA SER A 157 -8.37 8.19 29.86
C SER A 157 -8.61 8.07 31.36
N LEU A 158 -9.67 8.69 31.88
CA LEU A 158 -10.02 8.68 33.31
C LEU A 158 -11.12 7.65 33.64
N MET A 159 -11.71 7.00 32.64
CA MET A 159 -12.76 6.01 32.88
C MET A 159 -12.26 4.83 33.71
N GLY A 160 -13.12 4.35 34.61
CA GLY A 160 -12.83 3.25 35.52
C GLY A 160 -11.86 3.56 36.67
N ALA A 161 -11.35 4.80 36.79
CA ALA A 161 -10.40 5.15 37.85
C ALA A 161 -11.01 5.07 39.26
N LYS A 162 -12.27 5.46 39.41
CA LYS A 162 -13.00 5.45 40.69
C LYS A 162 -13.92 4.25 40.90
N ASP A 163 -14.48 3.73 39.81
CA ASP A 163 -15.35 2.56 39.83
C ASP A 163 -14.76 1.49 38.92
N VAL A 164 -14.21 0.45 39.54
CA VAL A 164 -13.60 -0.69 38.83
C VAL A 164 -14.60 -1.48 38.00
N ASN A 165 -15.91 -1.33 38.24
CA ASN A 165 -16.97 -1.98 37.46
C ASN A 165 -17.45 -1.09 36.30
N ALA A 166 -17.05 0.18 36.25
CA ALA A 166 -17.40 1.05 35.14
C ALA A 166 -16.69 0.61 33.86
N PRO A 167 -17.37 0.67 32.69
CA PRO A 167 -16.72 0.43 31.41
C PRO A 167 -15.46 1.29 31.27
N SER A 168 -14.33 0.67 30.91
CA SER A 168 -13.03 1.32 30.89
C SER A 168 -12.09 0.64 29.89
N VAL A 169 -10.93 1.25 29.65
CA VAL A 169 -9.94 0.78 28.68
C VAL A 169 -8.57 0.74 29.33
N GLY A 170 -8.02 -0.45 29.58
CA GLY A 170 -6.71 -0.67 30.18
C GLY A 170 -5.62 -0.96 29.14
N GLU A 171 -5.73 -0.36 27.95
CA GLU A 171 -4.84 -0.60 26.81
C GLU A 171 -4.48 0.71 26.08
N VAL A 172 -3.57 0.61 25.12
CA VAL A 172 -3.20 1.74 24.24
C VAL A 172 -4.21 1.85 23.10
N ALA A 173 -4.82 3.02 22.97
CA ALA A 173 -5.84 3.29 21.96
C ALA A 173 -5.60 4.62 21.26
N ILE A 174 -6.15 4.78 20.07
CA ILE A 174 -6.23 6.04 19.34
C ILE A 174 -7.68 6.49 19.38
N LEU A 175 -7.90 7.72 19.85
CA LEU A 175 -9.18 8.38 19.77
C LEU A 175 -9.11 9.47 18.70
N PHE A 176 -10.05 9.42 17.77
CA PHE A 176 -10.25 10.49 16.80
C PHE A 176 -11.74 10.66 16.52
N ASP A 177 -12.20 11.91 16.53
CA ASP A 177 -13.61 12.28 16.44
C ASP A 177 -14.45 11.53 17.49
N ASP A 178 -15.34 10.63 17.05
CA ASP A 178 -16.21 9.82 17.90
C ASP A 178 -15.74 8.37 18.08
N SER A 179 -14.56 8.01 17.53
CA SER A 179 -14.16 6.63 17.35
C SER A 179 -12.91 6.28 18.17
N LEU A 180 -13.09 5.40 19.16
CA LEU A 180 -11.99 4.86 19.95
C LEU A 180 -11.52 3.52 19.36
N THR A 181 -10.28 3.49 18.88
CA THR A 181 -9.71 2.35 18.16
C THR A 181 -8.49 1.79 18.89
N ARG A 182 -8.38 0.47 19.00
CA ARG A 182 -7.17 -0.18 19.54
C ARG A 182 -5.96 0.13 18.67
N ALA A 183 -4.83 0.51 19.30
CA ALA A 183 -3.64 0.97 18.57
C ALA A 183 -3.09 -0.06 17.59
N THR A 184 -2.97 -1.32 18.01
CA THR A 184 -2.34 -2.42 17.26
C THR A 184 -3.11 -2.91 16.03
N VAL A 185 -4.29 -2.36 15.78
CA VAL A 185 -5.15 -2.69 14.64
C VAL A 185 -5.55 -1.45 13.84
N ALA A 186 -4.97 -0.30 14.19
CA ALA A 186 -5.24 0.98 13.55
C ALA A 186 -4.39 1.16 12.28
N THR A 187 -4.97 1.87 11.32
CA THR A 187 -4.34 2.30 10.08
C THR A 187 -4.76 3.74 9.79
N ASN A 188 -3.93 4.50 9.10
CA ASN A 188 -4.26 5.86 8.68
C ASN A 188 -4.95 5.83 7.31
N ARG A 189 -6.18 6.35 7.24
CA ARG A 189 -7.01 6.49 6.03
C ARG A 189 -6.73 7.80 5.29
N GLY A 190 -6.07 8.76 5.95
CA GLY A 190 -5.73 10.08 5.43
C GLY A 190 -6.53 11.20 6.08
N THR A 191 -5.93 12.39 6.19
CA THR A 191 -6.48 13.54 6.95
C THR A 191 -7.62 14.25 6.25
N ARG A 192 -7.86 13.97 4.97
CA ARG A 192 -9.03 14.47 4.22
C ARG A 192 -10.33 13.71 4.52
N SER A 193 -10.32 12.85 5.53
CA SER A 193 -11.47 12.08 6.00
C SER A 193 -11.93 12.58 7.36
N ASN A 194 -13.25 12.58 7.62
CA ASN A 194 -13.80 12.90 8.93
C ASN A 194 -13.35 11.92 10.02
N ASN A 195 -12.95 10.70 9.64
CA ASN A 195 -12.32 9.74 10.55
C ASN A 195 -11.04 9.18 9.90
N PRO A 196 -9.88 9.82 10.13
CA PRO A 196 -8.60 9.46 9.53
C PRO A 196 -8.02 8.17 10.10
N ILE A 197 -8.56 7.63 11.20
CA ILE A 197 -8.12 6.36 11.77
C ILE A 197 -9.15 5.28 11.46
N LEU A 198 -8.66 4.18 10.90
CA LEU A 198 -9.49 3.06 10.51
C LEU A 198 -8.94 1.76 11.09
N SER A 199 -9.82 0.90 11.57
CA SER A 199 -9.48 -0.48 11.90
C SER A 199 -10.20 -1.41 10.93
N PRO A 200 -9.50 -1.94 9.90
CA PRO A 200 -10.16 -2.64 8.82
C PRO A 200 -10.58 -4.07 9.19
N ARG A 201 -9.98 -4.64 10.24
CA ARG A 201 -10.04 -6.06 10.59
C ARG A 201 -10.65 -6.31 11.97
N VAL A 202 -10.67 -5.30 12.84
CA VAL A 202 -11.19 -5.39 14.21
C VAL A 202 -12.17 -4.23 14.42
N PRO A 203 -13.36 -4.46 15.00
CA PRO A 203 -14.27 -3.36 15.34
C PRO A 203 -13.62 -2.37 16.32
N LYS A 204 -13.98 -1.09 16.19
CA LYS A 204 -13.58 -0.07 17.16
C LYS A 204 -13.96 -0.49 18.59
N ILE A 205 -13.16 -0.10 19.56
CA ILE A 205 -13.33 -0.51 20.97
C ILE A 205 -14.26 0.44 21.75
N GLY A 206 -14.66 1.56 21.16
CA GLY A 206 -15.71 2.40 21.72
C GLY A 206 -16.19 3.53 20.81
N ASP A 207 -17.34 4.07 21.18
CA ASP A 207 -17.97 5.26 20.63
C ASP A 207 -17.94 6.38 21.68
N VAL A 208 -17.48 7.56 21.30
CA VAL A 208 -17.36 8.72 22.19
C VAL A 208 -18.26 9.85 21.70
N GLY A 209 -19.32 10.12 22.45
CA GLY A 209 -20.18 11.28 22.24
C GLY A 209 -20.72 11.80 23.57
N TRP A 210 -21.99 12.22 23.58
CA TRP A 210 -22.72 12.58 24.81
C TRP A 210 -22.59 11.50 25.89
N THR A 211 -22.66 10.25 25.48
CA THR A 211 -22.33 9.07 26.28
C THR A 211 -21.12 8.38 25.68
N VAL A 212 -20.26 7.82 26.54
CA VAL A 212 -19.16 6.97 26.08
C VAL A 212 -19.61 5.52 26.18
N LYS A 213 -19.55 4.80 25.06
CA LYS A 213 -19.88 3.38 25.00
C LYS A 213 -18.59 2.62 24.72
N ILE A 214 -18.15 1.84 25.69
CA ILE A 214 -17.00 0.95 25.53
C ILE A 214 -17.51 -0.44 25.16
N SER A 215 -16.91 -1.03 24.13
CA SER A 215 -17.26 -2.37 23.66
C SER A 215 -16.74 -3.44 24.62
N SER A 216 -17.41 -4.58 24.68
CA SER A 216 -17.05 -5.69 25.56
C SER A 216 -15.71 -6.36 25.21
N HIS A 217 -15.21 -6.17 24.00
CA HIS A 217 -13.89 -6.66 23.56
C HIS A 217 -12.74 -5.69 23.83
N ALA A 218 -13.01 -4.52 24.42
CA ALA A 218 -11.98 -3.66 24.96
C ALA A 218 -11.34 -4.34 26.19
N VAL A 219 -10.04 -4.20 26.36
CA VAL A 219 -9.37 -4.66 27.58
C VAL A 219 -9.75 -3.69 28.69
N PRO A 220 -10.39 -4.12 29.80
CA PRO A 220 -10.76 -3.21 30.87
C PRO A 220 -9.54 -2.76 31.69
N ARG A 221 -9.69 -1.64 32.40
CA ARG A 221 -8.68 -1.16 33.35
C ARG A 221 -8.36 -2.26 34.38
N LYS A 222 -7.08 -2.40 34.72
CA LYS A 222 -6.60 -3.33 35.76
C LYS A 222 -5.35 -2.76 36.46
N PRO A 223 -4.95 -3.28 37.64
CA PRO A 223 -3.67 -2.91 38.23
C PRO A 223 -2.52 -3.18 37.25
N SER A 224 -1.73 -2.15 36.98
CA SER A 224 -0.61 -2.23 36.03
C SER A 224 0.57 -3.02 36.61
N GLN A 225 1.14 -3.91 35.81
CA GLN A 225 2.47 -4.50 36.03
C GLN A 225 3.28 -4.33 34.75
N VAL A 226 3.67 -3.08 34.47
CA VAL A 226 4.31 -2.75 33.19
C VAL A 226 5.70 -3.38 33.09
N ASN A 227 5.84 -4.25 32.10
CA ASN A 227 7.11 -4.76 31.60
C ASN A 227 7.53 -3.93 30.38
N TYR A 228 8.39 -2.94 30.64
CA TYR A 228 8.94 -2.07 29.62
C TYR A 228 10.03 -2.76 28.80
N SER A 229 9.88 -2.75 27.47
CA SER A 229 10.96 -3.13 26.57
C SER A 229 10.87 -2.39 25.24
N TYR A 230 11.89 -1.56 24.96
CA TYR A 230 12.02 -0.87 23.69
C TYR A 230 13.50 -0.55 23.43
N ASN A 231 13.97 -0.79 22.20
CA ASN A 231 15.35 -0.53 21.78
C ASN A 231 15.35 0.26 20.47
N THR A 232 16.12 1.35 20.45
CA THR A 232 16.23 2.25 19.30
C THR A 232 17.17 1.74 18.21
N ASN A 233 17.96 0.70 18.48
CA ASN A 233 19.04 0.21 17.60
C ASN A 233 18.62 -0.95 16.67
N VAL A 234 17.33 -1.09 16.38
CA VAL A 234 16.81 -2.10 15.44
C VAL A 234 16.33 -1.43 14.16
N ASN A 235 16.97 -1.77 13.04
CA ASN A 235 16.61 -1.29 11.71
C ASN A 235 15.76 -2.36 10.99
N VAL A 236 14.56 -1.95 10.58
CA VAL A 236 13.62 -2.79 9.84
C VAL A 236 13.35 -2.09 8.51
N ALA A 237 13.35 -2.87 7.44
CA ALA A 237 12.92 -2.40 6.12
C ALA A 237 11.50 -2.89 5.81
N TYR A 238 10.79 -2.12 5.00
CA TYR A 238 9.51 -2.53 4.43
C TYR A 238 9.63 -2.58 2.91
N PHE A 239 9.20 -3.70 2.34
CA PHE A 239 9.26 -3.97 0.92
C PHE A 239 7.86 -4.28 0.41
N ASP A 240 7.19 -3.25 -0.12
CA ASP A 240 5.87 -3.38 -0.71
C ASP A 240 5.98 -3.94 -2.13
N LEU A 241 5.34 -5.08 -2.37
CA LEU A 241 5.30 -5.66 -3.70
C LEU A 241 4.40 -4.84 -4.62
N VAL A 242 5.02 -4.38 -5.70
CA VAL A 242 4.35 -3.90 -6.91
C VAL A 242 4.46 -4.95 -8.01
N SER A 243 3.49 -5.05 -8.91
CA SER A 243 3.61 -6.05 -9.96
C SER A 243 4.85 -5.74 -10.81
N GLU A 244 5.70 -6.75 -10.98
CA GLU A 244 7.03 -6.60 -11.59
C GLU A 244 8.02 -5.79 -10.75
N THR A 245 7.93 -5.98 -9.43
CA THR A 245 8.91 -5.46 -8.49
C THR A 245 10.34 -5.67 -8.99
N HIS A 246 11.13 -4.60 -8.97
CA HIS A 246 12.54 -4.61 -9.31
C HIS A 246 13.32 -5.46 -8.30
N LEU A 247 14.02 -6.50 -8.75
CA LEU A 247 14.71 -7.42 -7.83
C LEU A 247 15.92 -6.78 -7.14
N GLY A 248 16.61 -5.88 -7.85
CA GLY A 248 17.79 -5.19 -7.31
C GLY A 248 17.47 -4.35 -6.07
N SER A 249 16.25 -3.80 -5.94
CA SER A 249 15.88 -3.05 -4.73
C SER A 249 15.68 -3.98 -3.53
N PHE A 250 15.13 -5.18 -3.73
CA PHE A 250 15.08 -6.17 -2.65
C PHE A 250 16.47 -6.69 -2.29
N GLU A 251 17.29 -7.01 -3.30
CA GLU A 251 18.66 -7.51 -3.08
C GLU A 251 19.49 -6.53 -2.24
N GLN A 252 19.36 -5.23 -2.48
CA GLN A 252 20.01 -4.20 -1.65
C GLN A 252 19.63 -4.35 -0.16
N LEU A 253 18.33 -4.48 0.14
CA LEU A 253 17.86 -4.73 1.51
C LEU A 253 18.39 -6.05 2.09
N VAL A 254 18.56 -7.08 1.26
CA VAL A 254 19.16 -8.36 1.67
C VAL A 254 20.66 -8.21 1.97
N THR A 255 21.38 -7.37 1.22
CA THR A 255 22.83 -7.19 1.39
C THR A 255 23.23 -6.20 2.48
N ASP A 256 22.36 -5.26 2.85
CA ASP A 256 22.65 -4.23 3.85
C ASP A 256 22.71 -4.82 5.28
N ASP A 257 23.91 -4.98 5.83
CA ASP A 257 24.11 -5.61 7.15
C ASP A 257 23.55 -4.78 8.32
N THR A 258 23.08 -3.53 8.08
CA THR A 258 22.41 -2.72 9.10
C THR A 258 20.95 -3.12 9.32
N ILE A 259 20.33 -3.83 8.36
CA ILE A 259 18.94 -4.27 8.42
C ILE A 259 18.85 -5.64 9.08
N GLN A 260 18.12 -5.74 10.20
CA GLN A 260 17.94 -7.02 10.91
C GLN A 260 16.67 -7.76 10.52
N GLY A 261 15.67 -7.08 9.96
CA GLY A 261 14.42 -7.70 9.51
C GLY A 261 13.77 -6.94 8.36
N ILE A 262 13.05 -7.67 7.51
CA ILE A 262 12.32 -7.12 6.37
C ILE A 262 10.87 -7.58 6.47
N ILE A 263 9.95 -6.63 6.39
CA ILE A 263 8.52 -6.90 6.20
C ILE A 263 8.21 -6.80 4.71
N ILE A 264 7.62 -7.86 4.13
CA ILE A 264 7.13 -7.87 2.77
C ILE A 264 5.62 -7.59 2.78
N GLY A 265 5.20 -6.52 2.12
CA GLY A 265 3.81 -6.29 1.76
C GLY A 265 3.47 -7.09 0.52
N ALA A 266 2.94 -8.30 0.69
CA ALA A 266 2.72 -9.26 -0.37
C ALA A 266 1.32 -9.14 -1.01
N PHE A 267 1.15 -9.76 -2.19
CA PHE A 267 -0.14 -9.79 -2.84
C PHE A 267 -1.11 -10.77 -2.17
N GLY A 268 -2.40 -10.45 -2.20
CA GLY A 268 -3.47 -11.32 -1.76
C GLY A 268 -3.20 -12.02 -0.42
N ALA A 269 -3.29 -13.35 -0.38
CA ALA A 269 -3.08 -14.17 0.82
C ALA A 269 -1.61 -14.25 1.30
N GLY A 270 -0.76 -13.31 0.91
CA GLY A 270 0.68 -13.36 1.20
C GLY A 270 1.51 -14.04 0.10
N ASN A 271 1.05 -13.96 -1.14
CA ASN A 271 1.70 -14.54 -2.31
C ASN A 271 2.90 -13.70 -2.74
N CYS A 272 4.08 -14.32 -2.71
CA CYS A 272 5.34 -13.74 -3.21
C CYS A 272 5.65 -14.30 -4.61
N PRO A 273 6.09 -13.47 -5.57
CA PRO A 273 6.54 -13.94 -6.87
C PRO A 273 7.67 -14.97 -6.76
N ALA A 274 7.65 -16.00 -7.61
CA ALA A 274 8.65 -17.07 -7.64
C ALA A 274 10.09 -16.54 -7.76
N LYS A 275 10.28 -15.44 -8.50
CA LYS A 275 11.58 -14.77 -8.66
C LYS A 275 12.16 -14.17 -7.36
N LEU A 276 11.34 -13.97 -6.33
CA LEU A 276 11.78 -13.44 -5.04
C LEU A 276 12.28 -14.53 -4.09
N ILE A 277 11.90 -15.79 -4.33
CA ILE A 277 12.19 -16.93 -3.45
C ILE A 277 13.70 -17.11 -3.17
N PRO A 278 14.61 -17.04 -4.17
CA PRO A 278 16.04 -17.16 -3.89
C PRO A 278 16.56 -16.04 -3.00
N LEU A 279 16.04 -14.81 -3.13
CA LEU A 279 16.46 -13.68 -2.31
C LEU A 279 15.90 -13.77 -0.89
N ILE A 280 14.67 -14.28 -0.70
CA ILE A 280 14.12 -14.60 0.63
C ILE A 280 14.99 -15.65 1.31
N TYR A 281 15.31 -16.73 0.61
CA TYR A 281 16.18 -17.79 1.13
C TYR A 281 17.55 -17.25 1.56
N ARG A 282 18.17 -16.41 0.72
CA ARG A 282 19.44 -15.74 1.01
C ARG A 282 19.35 -14.82 2.23
N ALA A 283 18.29 -14.01 2.32
CA ALA A 283 18.06 -13.16 3.49
C ALA A 283 18.02 -13.95 4.79
N VAL A 284 17.26 -15.04 4.81
CA VAL A 284 17.06 -15.84 6.02
C VAL A 284 18.29 -16.68 6.34
N TYR A 285 18.71 -17.55 5.43
CA TYR A 285 19.66 -18.62 5.73
C TYR A 285 21.13 -18.22 5.50
N GLU A 286 21.41 -17.24 4.63
CA GLU A 286 22.79 -16.76 4.42
C GLU A 286 23.08 -15.48 5.21
N LYS A 287 22.10 -14.58 5.32
CA LYS A 287 22.25 -13.25 5.96
C LYS A 287 21.64 -13.15 7.36
N ALA A 288 20.93 -14.19 7.81
CA ALA A 288 20.30 -14.24 9.13
C ALA A 288 19.36 -13.06 9.44
N LYS A 289 18.55 -12.67 8.45
CA LYS A 289 17.51 -11.63 8.56
C LYS A 289 16.14 -12.27 8.72
N LEU A 290 15.31 -11.69 9.58
CA LEU A 290 13.94 -12.15 9.76
C LEU A 290 13.04 -11.61 8.65
N ILE A 291 12.29 -12.48 7.96
CA ILE A 291 11.35 -12.11 6.90
C ILE A 291 9.92 -12.33 7.38
N GLY A 292 9.18 -11.25 7.63
CA GLY A 292 7.75 -11.27 7.92
C GLY A 292 6.93 -10.89 6.69
N VAL A 293 5.78 -11.54 6.48
CA VAL A 293 4.90 -11.29 5.34
C VAL A 293 3.53 -10.85 5.83
N ILE A 294 3.03 -9.74 5.29
CA ILE A 294 1.67 -9.25 5.45
C ILE A 294 0.99 -9.16 4.08
N THR A 295 -0.34 -9.07 4.07
CA THR A 295 -1.08 -8.71 2.85
C THR A 295 -1.11 -7.20 2.66
N ASN A 296 -0.96 -6.75 1.42
CA ASN A 296 -1.22 -5.37 1.00
C ASN A 296 -2.72 -5.01 1.01
N CYS A 297 -3.60 -6.01 1.07
CA CYS A 297 -5.03 -5.75 1.15
C CYS A 297 -5.40 -5.16 2.52
N LYS A 298 -6.27 -4.16 2.50
CA LYS A 298 -6.81 -3.51 3.69
C LYS A 298 -7.50 -4.53 4.60
N LYS A 299 -8.28 -5.45 4.01
CA LYS A 299 -8.99 -6.54 4.70
C LYS A 299 -8.40 -7.90 4.34
N GLY A 300 -8.56 -8.85 5.26
CA GLY A 300 -8.04 -10.21 5.13
C GLY A 300 -6.76 -10.44 5.92
N SER A 301 -6.14 -11.58 5.66
CA SER A 301 -4.89 -12.04 6.30
C SER A 301 -3.91 -12.59 5.28
N SER A 302 -2.64 -12.66 5.69
CA SER A 302 -1.61 -13.37 4.93
C SER A 302 -1.68 -14.88 5.22
N ASP A 303 -2.59 -15.60 4.55
CA ASP A 303 -2.75 -17.05 4.71
C ASP A 303 -1.75 -17.84 3.85
N MET A 304 -0.46 -17.66 4.14
CA MET A 304 0.61 -18.34 3.43
C MET A 304 0.47 -19.86 3.54
N GLY A 305 0.52 -20.55 2.40
CA GLY A 305 0.23 -21.98 2.31
C GLY A 305 -1.12 -22.30 1.68
N LEU A 306 -2.02 -21.32 1.51
CA LEU A 306 -3.24 -21.49 0.72
C LEU A 306 -2.94 -21.76 -0.77
N TYR A 307 -1.98 -21.02 -1.32
CA TYR A 307 -1.48 -21.17 -2.69
C TYR A 307 -0.03 -21.65 -2.70
N ASP A 308 0.35 -22.38 -3.75
CA ASP A 308 1.69 -22.99 -3.89
C ASP A 308 2.82 -21.95 -3.82
N VAL A 309 2.64 -20.79 -4.46
CA VAL A 309 3.61 -19.68 -4.43
C VAL A 309 3.89 -19.16 -3.01
N GLY A 310 2.86 -19.09 -2.17
CA GLY A 310 3.01 -18.70 -0.75
C GLY A 310 3.66 -19.82 0.07
N ALA A 311 3.32 -21.08 -0.19
CA ALA A 311 3.92 -22.23 0.50
C ALA A 311 5.44 -22.33 0.25
N VAL A 312 5.89 -22.04 -0.97
CA VAL A 312 7.32 -22.01 -1.32
C VAL A 312 8.08 -20.90 -0.58
N ALA A 313 7.47 -19.72 -0.39
CA ALA A 313 8.09 -18.65 0.40
C ALA A 313 8.26 -19.04 1.89
N VAL A 314 7.31 -19.78 2.46
CA VAL A 314 7.44 -20.34 3.83
C VAL A 314 8.62 -21.30 3.92
N LYS A 315 8.79 -22.20 2.93
CA LYS A 315 9.95 -23.11 2.86
C LYS A 315 11.27 -22.35 2.74
N ALA A 316 11.28 -21.21 2.05
CA ALA A 316 12.42 -20.30 1.98
C ALA A 316 12.69 -19.51 3.28
N GLY A 317 11.86 -19.66 4.31
CA GLY A 317 12.08 -19.07 5.64
C GLY A 317 11.21 -17.86 5.96
N ALA A 318 10.32 -17.43 5.06
CA ALA A 318 9.37 -16.36 5.34
C ALA A 318 8.31 -16.79 6.37
N ILE A 319 7.78 -15.82 7.12
CA ILE A 319 6.78 -16.05 8.17
C ILE A 319 5.53 -15.24 7.88
N SER A 320 4.38 -15.91 7.81
CA SER A 320 3.08 -15.24 7.79
C SER A 320 2.82 -14.52 9.11
N LEU A 321 2.44 -13.23 9.01
CA LEU A 321 2.00 -12.42 10.15
C LEU A 321 0.48 -12.35 10.26
N GLY A 322 -0.23 -13.17 9.49
CA GLY A 322 -1.69 -13.31 9.51
C GLY A 322 -2.40 -11.97 9.32
N PRO A 323 -3.29 -11.57 10.25
CA PRO A 323 -4.11 -10.37 10.13
C PRO A 323 -3.43 -9.10 10.68
N MET A 324 -2.14 -9.09 10.98
CA MET A 324 -1.46 -7.85 11.41
C MET A 324 -1.53 -6.77 10.33
N VAL A 325 -1.89 -5.56 10.74
CA VAL A 325 -1.79 -4.37 9.88
C VAL A 325 -0.33 -3.93 9.74
N LYS A 326 0.00 -3.21 8.66
CA LYS A 326 1.38 -2.78 8.36
C LYS A 326 2.09 -2.08 9.54
N PRO A 327 1.47 -1.08 10.22
CA PRO A 327 2.11 -0.45 11.37
C PRO A 327 2.44 -1.45 12.49
N ALA A 328 1.51 -2.33 12.83
CA ALA A 328 1.71 -3.35 13.86
C ALA A 328 2.80 -4.34 13.49
N ALA A 329 2.84 -4.81 12.23
CA ALA A 329 3.87 -5.75 11.78
C ALA A 329 5.28 -5.17 11.86
N ILE A 330 5.46 -3.92 11.44
CA ILE A 330 6.76 -3.22 11.48
C ILE A 330 7.22 -3.00 12.92
N GLU A 331 6.35 -2.44 13.78
CA GLU A 331 6.72 -2.15 15.16
C GLU A 331 6.89 -3.42 16.00
N LYS A 332 6.10 -4.47 15.71
CA LYS A 332 6.28 -5.77 16.35
C LYS A 332 7.56 -6.47 15.90
N MET A 333 7.98 -6.30 14.64
CA MET A 333 9.28 -6.79 14.16
C MET A 333 10.42 -6.11 14.94
N ARG A 334 10.36 -4.78 15.12
CA ARG A 334 11.35 -4.05 15.95
C ARG A 334 11.36 -4.57 17.39
N TYR A 335 10.19 -4.73 17.99
CA TYR A 335 10.03 -5.30 19.32
C TYR A 335 10.63 -6.71 19.44
N ALA A 336 10.29 -7.61 18.51
CA ALA A 336 10.72 -9.00 18.55
C ALA A 336 12.24 -9.15 18.40
N LEU A 337 12.84 -8.45 17.43
CA LEU A 337 14.28 -8.43 17.21
C LEU A 337 15.04 -7.82 18.39
N SER A 338 14.47 -6.78 19.02
CA SER A 338 15.05 -6.17 20.23
C SER A 338 15.07 -7.12 21.43
N ASN A 339 14.09 -8.02 21.54
CA ASN A 339 13.89 -8.84 22.72
C ASN A 339 14.45 -10.26 22.59
N ALA A 340 14.83 -10.68 21.38
CA ALA A 340 15.35 -12.01 21.13
C ALA A 340 16.69 -12.26 21.86
N GLN A 341 16.78 -13.36 22.62
CA GLN A 341 17.93 -13.70 23.47
C GLN A 341 18.74 -14.90 22.96
N GLY A 342 18.52 -15.36 21.73
CA GLY A 342 19.22 -16.52 21.18
C GLY A 342 20.75 -16.38 21.21
N GLU A 343 21.46 -17.48 21.44
CA GLU A 343 22.92 -17.49 21.57
C GLU A 343 23.64 -17.34 20.22
N ASP A 344 23.09 -17.97 19.17
CA ASP A 344 23.58 -17.89 17.79
C ASP A 344 22.57 -17.18 16.88
N LYS A 345 22.98 -16.89 15.63
CA LYS A 345 22.15 -16.17 14.66
C LYS A 345 20.80 -16.85 14.40
N PHE A 346 20.75 -18.17 14.29
CA PHE A 346 19.51 -18.90 13.99
C PHE A 346 18.61 -19.09 15.21
N ARG A 347 19.20 -19.30 16.40
CA ARG A 347 18.45 -19.27 17.66
C ARG A 347 17.86 -17.89 17.93
N LYS A 348 18.57 -16.80 17.57
CA LYS A 348 18.02 -15.44 17.63
C LYS A 348 16.83 -15.28 16.69
N LEU A 349 16.94 -15.75 15.44
CA LEU A 349 15.81 -15.75 14.51
C LEU A 349 14.63 -16.57 15.05
N GLN A 350 14.89 -17.74 15.62
CA GLN A 350 13.85 -18.59 16.20
C GLN A 350 13.10 -17.90 17.36
N ASP A 351 13.83 -17.26 18.28
CA ASP A 351 13.23 -16.55 19.40
C ASP A 351 12.51 -15.28 18.95
N ALA A 352 13.10 -14.51 18.03
CA ALA A 352 12.46 -13.36 17.41
C ALA A 352 11.15 -13.75 16.70
N SER A 353 11.14 -14.86 15.96
CA SER A 353 9.95 -15.37 15.28
C SER A 353 8.85 -15.74 16.25
N ARG A 354 9.21 -16.40 17.37
CA ARG A 354 8.27 -16.72 18.45
C ARG A 354 7.67 -15.46 19.06
N LEU A 355 8.49 -14.44 19.35
CA LEU A 355 8.03 -13.16 19.89
C LEU A 355 7.12 -12.42 18.90
N LEU A 356 7.49 -12.45 17.62
CA LEU A 356 6.71 -11.85 16.53
C LEU A 356 5.34 -12.52 16.36
N LEU A 357 5.22 -13.82 16.66
CA LEU A 357 3.97 -14.58 16.54
C LEU A 357 3.19 -14.74 17.86
N THR A 358 3.77 -14.36 18.99
CA THR A 358 3.08 -14.35 20.30
C THR A 358 2.16 -13.13 20.38
N ALA A 359 0.88 -13.30 20.68
CA ALA A 359 -0.01 -12.16 20.90
C ALA A 359 0.46 -11.36 22.13
N VAL A 360 0.69 -10.05 21.97
CA VAL A 360 1.25 -9.19 23.05
C VAL A 360 0.29 -8.07 23.45
N ALA A 361 -0.43 -7.50 22.49
CA ALA A 361 -1.30 -6.35 22.66
C ALA A 361 -2.50 -6.44 21.68
N GLU A 362 -3.09 -7.64 21.59
CA GLU A 362 -4.29 -7.92 20.80
C GLU A 362 -4.18 -7.59 19.29
N GLU A 363 -2.96 -7.59 18.75
CA GLU A 363 -2.67 -7.36 17.32
C GLU A 363 -3.04 -8.56 16.43
N ILE A 364 -3.11 -9.75 17.02
CA ILE A 364 -3.52 -11.01 16.38
C ILE A 364 -4.39 -11.82 17.35
N PRO A 365 -5.31 -12.65 16.84
CA PRO A 365 -6.07 -13.56 17.69
C PRO A 365 -5.17 -14.57 18.42
N ASP A 366 -5.50 -14.85 19.66
CA ASP A 366 -4.82 -15.84 20.52
C ASP A 366 -4.75 -17.24 19.88
N THR A 367 -5.79 -17.64 19.17
CA THR A 367 -5.86 -18.93 18.46
C THR A 367 -4.85 -19.00 17.32
N PHE A 368 -4.76 -17.92 16.52
CA PHE A 368 -3.75 -17.78 15.46
C PHE A 368 -2.35 -17.78 16.06
N SER A 369 -2.12 -17.00 17.12
CA SER A 369 -0.82 -16.93 17.81
C SER A 369 -0.32 -18.30 18.26
N ARG A 370 -1.14 -19.07 18.99
CA ARG A 370 -0.76 -20.41 19.47
C ARG A 370 -0.46 -21.37 18.32
N HIS A 371 -1.28 -21.34 17.27
CA HIS A 371 -1.07 -22.18 16.09
C HIS A 371 0.27 -21.86 15.40
N MET A 372 0.53 -20.59 15.13
CA MET A 372 1.74 -20.16 14.41
C MET A 372 3.02 -20.33 15.22
N VAL A 373 2.99 -20.07 16.53
CA VAL A 373 4.13 -20.33 17.41
C VAL A 373 4.50 -21.81 17.42
N ASN A 374 3.50 -22.71 17.41
CA ASN A 374 3.76 -24.14 17.34
C ASN A 374 4.33 -24.57 15.99
N ASN A 375 3.80 -24.04 14.88
CA ASN A 375 4.27 -24.39 13.54
C ASN A 375 5.69 -23.88 13.24
N THR A 376 6.07 -22.75 13.82
CA THR A 376 7.39 -22.13 13.58
C THR A 376 8.44 -22.55 14.61
N ARG A 377 8.10 -23.34 15.62
CA ARG A 377 8.93 -23.66 16.79
C ARG A 377 10.38 -24.11 16.48
N ASP A 378 10.55 -24.89 15.41
CA ASP A 378 11.85 -25.45 15.02
C ASP A 378 12.29 -25.03 13.61
N GLN A 379 11.68 -23.97 13.05
CA GLN A 379 11.89 -23.56 11.66
C GLN A 379 13.36 -23.23 11.35
N PHE A 380 14.05 -22.55 12.27
CA PHE A 380 15.44 -22.10 12.04
C PHE A 380 16.50 -22.94 12.75
N ILE A 381 16.11 -23.86 13.65
CA ILE A 381 17.04 -24.69 14.43
C ILE A 381 17.32 -26.03 13.73
N LYS A 382 16.45 -26.46 12.81
CA LYS A 382 16.72 -27.61 11.93
C LYS A 382 17.74 -27.22 10.86
N THR A 383 18.44 -28.23 10.30
CA THR A 383 19.30 -28.02 9.13
C THR A 383 18.48 -27.35 8.03
N ALA A 384 18.96 -26.21 7.53
CA ALA A 384 18.30 -25.46 6.47
C ALA A 384 18.11 -26.37 5.24
N PRO A 385 16.89 -26.41 4.64
CA PRO A 385 16.70 -27.13 3.39
C PRO A 385 17.54 -26.47 2.30
N THR A 386 18.07 -27.23 1.35
CA THR A 386 18.72 -26.61 0.18
C THR A 386 17.65 -25.98 -0.71
N LEU A 387 17.94 -24.84 -1.35
CA LEU A 387 16.98 -24.15 -2.23
C LEU A 387 16.43 -25.11 -3.31
N ASP A 388 17.30 -25.89 -3.94
CA ASP A 388 16.94 -26.86 -4.99
C ASP A 388 16.03 -28.01 -4.50
N SER A 389 15.94 -28.24 -3.18
CA SER A 389 15.09 -29.32 -2.63
C SER A 389 13.59 -28.98 -2.67
N PHE A 390 13.22 -27.70 -2.76
CA PHE A 390 11.83 -27.27 -2.73
C PHE A 390 11.47 -26.19 -3.75
N PHE A 391 12.44 -25.50 -4.33
CA PHE A 391 12.22 -24.47 -5.32
C PHE A 391 12.70 -24.95 -6.69
N LYS A 392 11.85 -24.76 -7.70
CA LYS A 392 12.22 -24.87 -9.10
C LYS A 392 11.90 -23.53 -9.77
N PRO A 393 12.83 -22.95 -10.55
CA PRO A 393 12.53 -21.78 -11.35
C PRO A 393 11.31 -22.04 -12.23
N GLN A 394 10.45 -21.03 -12.35
CA GLN A 394 9.31 -21.12 -13.24
C GLN A 394 9.83 -21.18 -14.69
N GLU A 395 9.41 -22.20 -15.43
CA GLU A 395 9.71 -22.30 -16.86
C GLU A 395 8.87 -21.30 -17.67
N ASP A 396 9.46 -20.81 -18.76
CA ASP A 396 8.75 -19.94 -19.70
C ASP A 396 7.63 -20.70 -20.40
N GLN A 397 6.39 -20.22 -20.20
CA GLN A 397 5.24 -20.74 -20.94
C GLN A 397 5.16 -20.10 -22.32
N ALA A 398 5.01 -20.95 -23.35
CA ALA A 398 4.74 -20.49 -24.70
C ALA A 398 3.35 -19.85 -24.81
N PHE A 399 3.24 -18.80 -25.61
CA PHE A 399 1.96 -18.15 -25.90
C PHE A 399 1.13 -18.97 -26.89
N SER A 400 -0.15 -19.16 -26.60
CA SER A 400 -1.10 -19.60 -27.62
C SER A 400 -1.62 -18.42 -28.43
N ASN A 401 -1.84 -18.63 -29.72
CA ASN A 401 -2.55 -17.69 -30.60
C ASN A 401 -3.83 -18.31 -31.21
N ASP A 402 -4.23 -19.49 -30.73
CA ASP A 402 -5.34 -20.26 -31.27
C ASP A 402 -6.68 -19.78 -30.70
N ILE A 403 -7.35 -18.87 -31.43
CA ILE A 403 -8.67 -18.38 -31.07
C ILE A 403 -9.72 -19.39 -31.53
N LYS A 404 -10.50 -19.90 -30.58
CA LYS A 404 -11.53 -20.91 -30.81
C LYS A 404 -12.92 -20.32 -30.58
N THR A 405 -13.92 -20.82 -31.32
CA THR A 405 -15.32 -20.50 -31.04
C THR A 405 -15.88 -21.41 -29.96
N TYR A 406 -16.35 -20.83 -28.85
CA TYR A 406 -17.07 -21.56 -27.81
C TYR A 406 -18.54 -21.75 -28.21
N CYS A 407 -19.23 -20.67 -28.56
CA CYS A 407 -20.62 -20.73 -28.98
C CYS A 407 -21.00 -19.60 -29.95
N LYS A 408 -21.99 -19.85 -30.81
CA LYS A 408 -22.65 -18.81 -31.62
C LYS A 408 -23.99 -18.48 -30.98
N SER A 409 -24.29 -17.19 -30.87
CA SER A 409 -25.55 -16.76 -30.28
C SER A 409 -26.74 -17.10 -31.16
N LYS A 410 -27.88 -17.37 -30.53
CA LYS A 410 -29.18 -17.53 -31.19
C LYS A 410 -29.98 -16.23 -31.24
N THR A 411 -29.62 -15.25 -30.42
CA THR A 411 -30.47 -14.10 -30.06
C THR A 411 -29.72 -12.76 -30.07
N SER A 412 -28.42 -12.77 -29.79
CA SER A 412 -27.63 -11.54 -29.68
C SER A 412 -26.86 -11.25 -30.96
N LYS A 413 -26.79 -9.97 -31.31
CA LYS A 413 -25.96 -9.45 -32.41
C LYS A 413 -24.49 -9.22 -32.00
N TYR A 414 -24.21 -9.20 -30.70
CA TYR A 414 -22.88 -8.86 -30.20
C TYR A 414 -21.97 -10.09 -30.09
N LYS A 415 -20.72 -9.93 -30.51
CA LYS A 415 -19.67 -10.95 -30.48
C LYS A 415 -18.54 -10.54 -29.54
N ILE A 416 -18.23 -11.40 -28.57
CA ILE A 416 -17.21 -11.14 -27.54
C ILE A 416 -16.02 -12.10 -27.72
N LEU A 417 -14.81 -11.56 -27.56
CA LEU A 417 -13.59 -12.35 -27.39
C LEU A 417 -13.26 -12.46 -25.90
N THR A 418 -13.02 -13.67 -25.41
CA THR A 418 -12.48 -13.91 -24.07
C THR A 418 -11.02 -14.31 -24.15
N ILE A 419 -10.13 -13.60 -23.46
CA ILE A 419 -8.71 -13.97 -23.38
C ILE A 419 -8.39 -14.35 -21.95
N SER A 420 -7.85 -15.54 -21.72
CA SER A 420 -7.45 -16.00 -20.39
C SER A 420 -5.93 -15.95 -20.21
N LEU A 421 -5.51 -15.47 -19.04
CA LEU A 421 -4.13 -15.54 -18.56
C LEU A 421 -3.96 -16.57 -17.42
N GLY A 422 -4.96 -17.41 -17.16
CA GLY A 422 -5.03 -18.28 -16.00
C GLY A 422 -5.67 -17.60 -14.78
N GLY A 423 -4.95 -17.61 -13.66
CA GLY A 423 -5.39 -17.02 -12.40
C GLY A 423 -6.23 -17.95 -11.52
N THR A 424 -6.90 -17.38 -10.50
CA THR A 424 -7.63 -18.12 -9.46
C THR A 424 -8.67 -19.08 -10.03
N PHE A 425 -9.34 -18.71 -11.13
CA PHE A 425 -10.33 -19.58 -11.78
C PHE A 425 -9.74 -20.93 -12.23
N PHE A 426 -8.45 -20.95 -12.55
CA PHE A 426 -7.69 -22.13 -12.95
C PHE A 426 -7.01 -22.83 -11.76
N GLN A 427 -7.41 -22.60 -10.52
CA GLN A 427 -6.82 -23.27 -9.37
C GLN A 427 -7.69 -24.46 -8.93
N GLU A 428 -7.05 -25.52 -8.45
CA GLU A 428 -7.69 -26.65 -7.76
C GLU A 428 -6.79 -27.18 -6.62
N PRO A 429 -7.34 -27.77 -5.55
CA PRO A 429 -6.53 -28.36 -4.49
C PRO A 429 -5.67 -29.52 -5.03
N ASN A 430 -4.38 -29.49 -4.74
CA ASN A 430 -3.47 -30.61 -4.98
C ASN A 430 -3.60 -31.68 -3.86
N LEU A 431 -2.76 -32.71 -3.89
CA LEU A 431 -2.77 -33.80 -2.90
C LEU A 431 -2.48 -33.33 -1.46
N GLU A 432 -1.80 -32.19 -1.29
CA GLU A 432 -1.50 -31.58 0.00
C GLU A 432 -2.60 -30.60 0.46
N GLY A 433 -3.65 -30.41 -0.35
CA GLY A 433 -4.73 -29.47 -0.08
C GLY A 433 -4.41 -28.01 -0.44
N VAL A 434 -3.24 -27.75 -1.03
CA VAL A 434 -2.80 -26.42 -1.49
C VAL A 434 -3.37 -26.14 -2.87
N LEU A 435 -3.84 -24.91 -3.12
CA LEU A 435 -4.33 -24.52 -4.44
C LEU A 435 -3.17 -24.41 -5.43
N ALA A 436 -3.30 -25.16 -6.53
CA ALA A 436 -2.35 -25.21 -7.64
C ALA A 436 -3.08 -25.14 -8.99
N PRO A 437 -2.39 -24.77 -10.09
CA PRO A 437 -2.98 -24.73 -11.41
C PRO A 437 -3.63 -26.06 -11.84
N THR A 438 -4.87 -26.00 -12.30
CA THR A 438 -5.65 -27.13 -12.83
C THR A 438 -5.13 -27.57 -14.20
N LYS A 439 -5.35 -28.85 -14.51
CA LYS A 439 -5.11 -29.40 -15.84
C LYS A 439 -6.28 -29.22 -16.81
N LYS A 440 -7.42 -28.72 -16.33
CA LYS A 440 -8.60 -28.48 -17.17
C LYS A 440 -8.38 -27.33 -18.14
N THR A 441 -8.88 -27.49 -19.35
CA THR A 441 -8.97 -26.44 -20.35
C THR A 441 -10.05 -25.41 -19.98
N LEU A 442 -9.95 -24.20 -20.52
CA LEU A 442 -10.96 -23.16 -20.37
C LEU A 442 -12.32 -23.61 -20.91
N GLN A 443 -12.33 -24.39 -21.98
CA GLN A 443 -13.56 -24.94 -22.52
C GLN A 443 -14.27 -25.85 -21.52
N GLU A 444 -13.55 -26.78 -20.88
CA GLU A 444 -14.12 -27.65 -19.85
C GLU A 444 -14.65 -26.84 -18.66
N LEU A 445 -13.94 -25.78 -18.27
CA LEU A 445 -14.39 -24.88 -17.21
C LEU A 445 -15.64 -24.08 -17.62
N PHE A 446 -15.72 -23.61 -18.86
CA PHE A 446 -16.89 -22.94 -19.41
C PHE A 446 -18.10 -23.86 -19.49
N ASP A 447 -17.94 -25.11 -19.92
CA ASP A 447 -19.03 -26.08 -20.01
C ASP A 447 -19.69 -26.35 -18.65
N VAL A 448 -18.89 -26.28 -17.58
CA VAL A 448 -19.37 -26.41 -16.20
C VAL A 448 -20.06 -25.12 -15.72
N LYS A 449 -19.53 -23.94 -16.06
CA LYS A 449 -19.91 -22.66 -15.44
C LYS A 449 -20.87 -21.79 -16.23
N LEU A 450 -20.89 -21.90 -17.55
CA LEU A 450 -21.53 -20.96 -18.47
C LEU A 450 -22.72 -21.57 -19.23
N LYS A 451 -23.53 -22.37 -18.54
CA LYS A 451 -24.73 -22.98 -19.14
C LYS A 451 -25.69 -21.89 -19.67
N GLY A 452 -26.00 -21.97 -20.97
CA GLY A 452 -26.96 -21.07 -21.62
C GLY A 452 -26.37 -19.71 -22.06
N ILE A 453 -25.05 -19.54 -22.06
CA ILE A 453 -24.39 -18.30 -22.51
C ILE A 453 -24.63 -17.99 -24.00
N ASP A 454 -24.99 -18.99 -24.81
CA ASP A 454 -25.42 -18.84 -26.22
C ASP A 454 -26.67 -17.97 -26.38
N ARG A 455 -27.49 -17.84 -25.33
CA ARG A 455 -28.63 -16.91 -25.29
C ARG A 455 -28.23 -15.46 -25.03
N LEU A 456 -26.99 -15.23 -24.57
CA LEU A 456 -26.48 -13.90 -24.26
C LEU A 456 -25.55 -13.38 -25.38
N THR A 457 -24.63 -14.19 -25.90
CA THR A 457 -23.63 -13.71 -26.87
C THR A 457 -23.02 -14.82 -27.73
N SER A 458 -22.37 -14.41 -28.83
CA SER A 458 -21.44 -15.26 -29.56
C SER A 458 -20.08 -15.11 -28.90
N LEU A 459 -19.48 -16.21 -28.47
CA LEU A 459 -18.28 -16.20 -27.66
C LEU A 459 -17.16 -16.95 -28.37
N ASP A 460 -16.08 -16.24 -28.67
CA ASP A 460 -14.79 -16.82 -28.99
C ASP A 460 -13.86 -16.70 -27.78
N TYR A 461 -12.89 -17.61 -27.65
CA TYR A 461 -11.94 -17.59 -26.55
C TYR A 461 -10.51 -17.92 -26.99
N LEU A 462 -9.56 -17.46 -26.19
CA LEU A 462 -8.14 -17.75 -26.29
C LEU A 462 -7.57 -17.99 -24.89
N GLU A 463 -6.92 -19.13 -24.69
CA GLU A 463 -6.07 -19.37 -23.52
C GLU A 463 -4.66 -18.89 -23.85
N LEU A 464 -4.34 -17.63 -23.57
CA LEU A 464 -3.06 -17.04 -23.97
C LEU A 464 -1.88 -17.68 -23.23
N VAL A 465 -2.02 -17.78 -21.90
CA VAL A 465 -1.10 -18.42 -20.94
C VAL A 465 -1.88 -18.86 -19.70
N ASN A 466 -1.28 -19.68 -18.84
CA ASN A 466 -1.86 -20.05 -17.55
C ASN A 466 -0.83 -19.85 -16.43
N ILE A 467 -0.77 -18.63 -15.89
CA ILE A 467 0.17 -18.25 -14.84
C ILE A 467 -0.55 -17.75 -13.60
N ASP A 468 0.08 -17.94 -12.44
CA ASP A 468 -0.34 -17.24 -11.23
C ASP A 468 -0.17 -15.73 -11.42
N SER A 469 -1.15 -14.94 -10.97
CA SER A 469 -1.08 -13.49 -11.08
C SER A 469 0.09 -12.87 -10.31
N SER A 470 0.57 -13.49 -9.21
CA SER A 470 1.77 -13.00 -8.52
C SER A 470 3.02 -13.06 -9.39
N ASN A 471 3.04 -13.95 -10.39
CA ASN A 471 4.12 -14.10 -11.38
C ASN A 471 3.83 -13.36 -12.69
N MET A 472 2.81 -12.50 -12.74
CA MET A 472 2.50 -11.70 -13.93
C MET A 472 3.61 -10.70 -14.22
N GLU A 473 4.12 -10.77 -15.45
CA GLU A 473 5.20 -9.93 -16.00
C GLU A 473 4.75 -9.17 -17.25
N HIS A 474 5.51 -8.15 -17.60
CA HIS A 474 5.25 -7.21 -18.69
C HIS A 474 5.19 -7.92 -20.03
N ARG A 475 6.02 -8.94 -20.25
CA ARG A 475 5.97 -9.73 -21.49
C ARG A 475 4.59 -10.35 -21.75
N TYR A 476 3.90 -10.81 -20.71
CA TYR A 476 2.55 -11.37 -20.83
C TYR A 476 1.53 -10.28 -21.10
N ARG A 477 1.67 -9.11 -20.46
CA ARG A 477 0.82 -7.93 -20.69
C ARG A 477 0.99 -7.36 -22.10
N ALA A 478 2.23 -7.25 -22.56
CA ALA A 478 2.57 -6.83 -23.92
C ALA A 478 1.94 -7.77 -24.94
N GLN A 479 2.06 -9.09 -24.74
CA GLN A 479 1.43 -10.05 -25.63
C GLN A 479 -0.10 -9.95 -25.59
N LEU A 480 -0.71 -9.80 -24.41
CA LEU A 480 -2.14 -9.55 -24.28
C LEU A 480 -2.57 -8.31 -25.08
N ALA A 481 -1.86 -7.19 -24.92
CA ALA A 481 -2.16 -5.95 -25.64
C ALA A 481 -2.06 -6.13 -27.16
N ARG A 482 -1.03 -6.83 -27.66
CA ARG A 482 -0.88 -7.16 -29.09
C ARG A 482 -2.03 -8.02 -29.61
N VAL A 483 -2.43 -9.05 -28.86
CA VAL A 483 -3.54 -9.93 -29.25
C VAL A 483 -4.86 -9.16 -29.31
N ILE A 484 -5.12 -8.31 -28.31
CA ILE A 484 -6.30 -7.43 -28.28
C ILE A 484 -6.27 -6.53 -29.52
N ALA A 485 -5.19 -5.77 -29.70
CA ALA A 485 -5.09 -4.78 -30.75
C ALA A 485 -5.18 -5.40 -32.16
N LYS A 486 -4.62 -6.59 -32.38
CA LYS A 486 -4.73 -7.34 -33.65
C LYS A 486 -6.16 -7.80 -33.97
N ASN A 487 -7.00 -8.00 -32.96
CA ASN A 487 -8.31 -8.64 -33.13
C ASN A 487 -9.49 -7.73 -32.78
N ILE A 488 -9.27 -6.55 -32.20
CA ILE A 488 -10.31 -5.70 -31.63
C ILE A 488 -11.41 -5.36 -32.64
N ASP A 489 -11.08 -5.21 -33.92
CA ASP A 489 -12.04 -4.90 -34.98
C ASP A 489 -13.06 -6.02 -35.25
N LYS A 490 -12.73 -7.28 -34.92
CA LYS A 490 -13.56 -8.46 -35.16
C LYS A 490 -14.62 -8.72 -34.09
N TYR A 491 -14.58 -7.98 -32.99
CA TYR A 491 -15.42 -8.18 -31.80
C TYR A 491 -16.03 -6.87 -31.32
N ASP A 492 -17.13 -6.94 -30.59
CA ASP A 492 -17.78 -5.75 -30.00
C ASP A 492 -17.15 -5.33 -28.67
N GLY A 493 -16.40 -6.24 -28.04
CA GLY A 493 -15.60 -6.01 -26.85
C GLY A 493 -14.81 -7.25 -26.46
N VAL A 494 -13.91 -7.08 -25.50
CA VAL A 494 -13.03 -8.14 -24.99
C VAL A 494 -13.24 -8.31 -23.49
N VAL A 495 -13.33 -9.56 -23.03
CA VAL A 495 -13.26 -9.91 -21.61
C VAL A 495 -11.94 -10.61 -21.35
N VAL A 496 -11.18 -10.14 -20.37
CA VAL A 496 -9.89 -10.74 -19.99
C VAL A 496 -10.03 -11.42 -18.65
N LEU A 497 -9.75 -12.73 -18.59
CA LEU A 497 -9.73 -13.52 -17.37
C LEU A 497 -8.33 -13.46 -16.74
N HIS A 498 -8.26 -12.94 -15.52
CA HIS A 498 -7.01 -12.68 -14.81
C HIS A 498 -7.10 -13.19 -13.37
N GLY A 499 -5.96 -13.57 -12.78
CA GLY A 499 -5.85 -13.82 -11.34
C GLY A 499 -5.97 -12.53 -10.52
N THR A 500 -6.50 -12.60 -9.32
CA THR A 500 -6.92 -11.41 -8.58
C THR A 500 -5.77 -10.55 -8.05
N ASP A 501 -4.60 -11.13 -7.81
CA ASP A 501 -3.54 -10.48 -7.03
C ASP A 501 -2.89 -9.28 -7.74
N THR A 502 -2.72 -9.38 -9.06
CA THR A 502 -2.12 -8.31 -9.87
C THR A 502 -3.07 -7.80 -10.96
N LEU A 503 -4.37 -8.13 -10.86
CA LEU A 503 -5.40 -7.70 -11.82
C LEU A 503 -5.39 -6.18 -12.00
N ALA A 504 -5.34 -5.42 -10.90
CA ALA A 504 -5.33 -3.95 -10.93
C ALA A 504 -4.09 -3.38 -11.64
N TYR A 505 -2.90 -3.94 -11.39
CA TYR A 505 -1.68 -3.56 -12.10
C TYR A 505 -1.76 -3.88 -13.59
N THR A 506 -2.30 -5.04 -13.97
CA THR A 506 -2.49 -5.38 -15.38
C THR A 506 -3.53 -4.48 -16.04
N ALA A 507 -4.62 -4.15 -15.35
CA ALA A 507 -5.61 -3.21 -15.86
C ALA A 507 -4.97 -1.85 -16.16
N ALA A 508 -4.18 -1.31 -15.24
CA ALA A 508 -3.47 -0.05 -15.45
C ALA A 508 -2.45 -0.13 -16.60
N ALA A 509 -1.64 -1.19 -16.67
CA ALA A 509 -0.67 -1.38 -17.75
C ALA A 509 -1.35 -1.44 -19.13
N ILE A 510 -2.43 -2.23 -19.26
CA ILE A 510 -3.17 -2.39 -20.51
C ILE A 510 -3.87 -1.08 -20.91
N SER A 511 -4.35 -0.27 -19.96
CA SER A 511 -4.85 1.08 -20.24
C SER A 511 -3.82 1.94 -20.96
N TYR A 512 -2.57 1.92 -20.51
CA TYR A 512 -1.48 2.68 -21.12
C TYR A 512 -0.96 2.06 -22.43
N MET A 513 -0.97 0.73 -22.55
CA MET A 513 -0.57 0.05 -23.79
C MET A 513 -1.56 0.27 -24.94
N LEU A 514 -2.84 0.49 -24.62
CA LEU A 514 -3.95 0.61 -25.57
C LEU A 514 -4.58 2.02 -25.55
N VAL A 515 -3.78 3.06 -25.35
CA VAL A 515 -4.26 4.45 -25.31
C VAL A 515 -5.09 4.77 -26.57
N GLY A 516 -6.28 5.30 -26.36
CA GLY A 516 -7.20 5.66 -27.45
C GLY A 516 -8.05 4.51 -28.00
N ILE A 517 -8.06 3.33 -27.36
CA ILE A 517 -8.96 2.23 -27.73
C ILE A 517 -10.42 2.65 -27.68
N ASP A 518 -11.20 2.26 -28.68
CA ASP A 518 -12.59 2.68 -28.87
C ASP A 518 -13.64 1.60 -28.56
N LYS A 519 -13.18 0.41 -28.14
CA LYS A 519 -14.00 -0.69 -27.62
C LYS A 519 -13.63 -1.04 -26.18
N ASP A 520 -14.57 -1.63 -25.46
CA ASP A 520 -14.33 -2.04 -24.08
C ASP A 520 -13.42 -3.27 -24.01
N VAL A 521 -12.44 -3.19 -23.12
CA VAL A 521 -11.62 -4.31 -22.65
C VAL A 521 -11.88 -4.44 -21.16
N ILE A 522 -12.65 -5.44 -20.75
CA ILE A 522 -13.03 -5.62 -19.35
C ILE A 522 -12.23 -6.76 -18.74
N LEU A 523 -11.35 -6.43 -17.79
CA LEU A 523 -10.67 -7.42 -16.97
C LEU A 523 -11.61 -7.90 -15.86
N THR A 524 -11.56 -9.20 -15.60
CA THR A 524 -12.31 -9.82 -14.50
C THR A 524 -11.59 -11.08 -14.01
N GLY A 525 -12.07 -11.64 -12.92
CA GLY A 525 -11.52 -12.85 -12.31
C GLY A 525 -12.52 -13.45 -11.32
N ALA A 526 -12.01 -14.30 -10.44
CA ALA A 526 -12.79 -14.90 -9.36
C ALA A 526 -11.97 -14.90 -8.07
N GLN A 527 -12.60 -14.61 -6.94
CA GLN A 527 -11.93 -14.73 -5.65
C GLN A 527 -11.87 -16.20 -5.20
N LYS A 528 -12.81 -17.02 -5.68
CA LYS A 528 -12.85 -18.46 -5.42
C LYS A 528 -12.43 -19.25 -6.65
N PRO A 529 -11.69 -20.37 -6.48
CA PRO A 529 -11.29 -21.23 -7.59
C PRO A 529 -12.46 -21.70 -8.44
N GLY A 530 -12.20 -22.08 -9.70
CA GLY A 530 -13.25 -22.51 -10.63
C GLY A 530 -14.00 -23.77 -10.21
N PHE A 531 -13.43 -24.56 -9.28
CA PHE A 531 -14.10 -25.67 -8.63
C PHE A 531 -15.08 -25.21 -7.53
N GLY A 532 -16.24 -25.87 -7.41
CA GLY A 532 -17.22 -25.56 -6.35
C GLY A 532 -17.98 -24.24 -6.58
N SER A 533 -18.39 -23.56 -5.50
CA SER A 533 -19.18 -22.32 -5.54
C SER A 533 -18.32 -21.08 -5.84
N SER A 534 -17.73 -21.04 -7.04
CA SER A 534 -16.97 -19.88 -7.56
C SER A 534 -17.87 -18.67 -7.83
N ASP A 535 -17.32 -17.47 -7.72
CA ASP A 535 -17.92 -16.20 -8.15
C ASP A 535 -17.63 -15.84 -9.62
N PHE A 536 -16.90 -16.71 -10.33
CA PHE A 536 -16.52 -16.53 -11.74
C PHE A 536 -17.69 -16.25 -12.67
N ASP A 537 -18.72 -17.10 -12.64
CA ASP A 537 -19.87 -17.04 -13.53
C ASP A 537 -20.59 -15.69 -13.43
N ARG A 538 -20.78 -15.22 -12.20
CA ARG A 538 -21.35 -13.90 -11.91
C ARG A 538 -20.48 -12.77 -12.48
N ASN A 539 -19.19 -12.77 -12.17
CA ASN A 539 -18.29 -11.70 -12.60
C ASN A 539 -18.13 -11.67 -14.13
N PHE A 540 -18.02 -12.83 -14.76
CA PHE A 540 -17.89 -12.98 -16.22
C PHE A 540 -19.14 -12.51 -16.96
N VAL A 541 -20.33 -12.98 -16.57
CA VAL A 541 -21.59 -12.57 -17.21
C VAL A 541 -21.83 -11.07 -17.04
N LYS A 542 -21.51 -10.51 -15.87
CA LYS A 542 -21.61 -9.06 -15.63
C LYS A 542 -20.64 -8.25 -16.49
N SER A 543 -19.44 -8.77 -16.75
CA SER A 543 -18.49 -8.15 -17.68
C SER A 543 -19.09 -8.04 -19.08
N ILE A 544 -19.70 -9.11 -19.60
CA ILE A 544 -20.38 -9.08 -20.90
C ILE A 544 -21.55 -8.09 -20.90
N LYS A 545 -22.38 -8.11 -19.85
CA LYS A 545 -23.52 -7.19 -19.73
C LYS A 545 -23.09 -5.72 -19.65
N ALA A 546 -21.95 -5.41 -19.04
CA ALA A 546 -21.43 -4.05 -19.00
C ALA A 546 -21.08 -3.51 -20.39
N ILE A 547 -20.43 -4.35 -21.22
CA ILE A 547 -20.15 -4.02 -22.64
C ILE A 547 -21.45 -3.73 -23.38
N PHE A 548 -22.48 -4.57 -23.18
CA PHE A 548 -23.76 -4.41 -23.88
C PHE A 548 -24.50 -3.15 -23.44
N ALA A 549 -24.62 -2.93 -22.13
CA ALA A 549 -25.29 -1.76 -21.57
C ALA A 549 -24.69 -0.46 -22.13
N ARG A 550 -23.36 -0.40 -22.26
CA ARG A 550 -22.67 0.70 -22.95
C ARG A 550 -23.05 0.77 -24.44
N LEU A 551 -22.95 -0.33 -25.18
CA LEU A 551 -23.22 -0.34 -26.63
C LEU A 551 -24.68 0.00 -26.99
N GLU A 552 -25.59 -0.23 -26.04
CA GLU A 552 -27.02 0.09 -26.14
C GLU A 552 -27.35 1.54 -25.76
N GLN A 553 -26.43 2.27 -25.11
CA GLN A 553 -26.58 3.72 -24.92
C GLN A 553 -26.65 4.46 -26.27
N PRO A 554 -27.45 5.54 -26.37
CA PRO A 554 -27.48 6.43 -27.54
C PRO A 554 -26.07 6.90 -27.88
N LYS A 555 -25.75 7.04 -29.18
CA LYS A 555 -24.36 7.33 -29.61
C LYS A 555 -23.84 8.66 -29.04
N GLU A 556 -24.73 9.62 -28.83
CA GLU A 556 -24.45 10.99 -28.37
C GLU A 556 -24.13 11.06 -26.87
N SER A 557 -24.66 10.12 -26.08
CA SER A 557 -24.49 10.04 -24.63
C SER A 557 -23.80 8.75 -24.17
N ARG A 558 -23.27 7.98 -25.12
CA ARG A 558 -22.57 6.73 -24.85
C ARG A 558 -21.30 7.05 -24.08
N ALA A 559 -21.12 6.38 -22.95
CA ALA A 559 -19.91 6.51 -22.15
C ALA A 559 -18.65 6.25 -23.00
N LYS A 560 -17.46 6.69 -22.56
CA LYS A 560 -16.22 6.40 -23.31
C LYS A 560 -15.72 4.97 -23.12
N ALA A 561 -15.18 4.42 -24.21
CA ALA A 561 -14.60 3.08 -24.21
C ALA A 561 -13.30 3.10 -23.44
N GLY A 562 -12.81 1.92 -23.09
CA GLY A 562 -11.51 1.79 -22.48
C GLY A 562 -11.35 0.50 -21.72
N VAL A 563 -10.22 0.40 -21.04
CA VAL A 563 -9.91 -0.72 -20.16
C VAL A 563 -10.62 -0.51 -18.82
N LYS A 564 -11.40 -1.50 -18.41
CA LYS A 564 -12.21 -1.46 -17.18
C LYS A 564 -12.01 -2.75 -16.40
N VAL A 565 -12.38 -2.73 -15.12
CA VAL A 565 -12.47 -3.93 -14.28
C VAL A 565 -13.92 -4.12 -13.85
N ALA A 566 -14.46 -5.31 -14.09
CA ALA A 566 -15.76 -5.72 -13.58
C ALA A 566 -15.56 -6.80 -12.51
N PHE A 567 -15.95 -6.50 -11.27
CA PHE A 567 -15.83 -7.44 -10.17
C PHE A 567 -16.94 -7.21 -9.16
N GLY A 568 -17.60 -8.30 -8.72
CA GLY A 568 -18.72 -8.18 -7.81
C GLY A 568 -19.89 -7.40 -8.43
N ASP A 569 -20.28 -6.30 -7.79
CA ASP A 569 -21.34 -5.39 -8.26
C ASP A 569 -20.80 -4.08 -8.84
N LYS A 570 -19.49 -4.00 -9.13
CA LYS A 570 -18.80 -2.75 -9.50
C LYS A 570 -18.17 -2.84 -10.89
N LEU A 571 -18.30 -1.76 -11.65
CA LEU A 571 -17.48 -1.48 -12.83
C LEU A 571 -16.56 -0.30 -12.52
N MET A 572 -15.27 -0.45 -12.79
CA MET A 572 -14.22 0.51 -12.44
C MET A 572 -13.31 0.78 -13.64
N ILE A 573 -12.72 1.97 -13.73
CA ILE A 573 -11.70 2.28 -14.75
C ILE A 573 -10.40 1.57 -14.39
N GLY A 574 -9.73 0.96 -15.36
CA GLY A 574 -8.56 0.11 -15.12
C GLY A 574 -7.41 0.79 -14.36
N THR A 575 -7.30 2.12 -14.43
CA THR A 575 -6.26 2.93 -13.77
C THR A 575 -6.64 3.46 -12.38
N THR A 576 -7.82 3.14 -11.87
CA THR A 576 -8.29 3.59 -10.54
C THR A 576 -8.59 2.44 -9.58
N VAL A 577 -8.31 1.20 -9.98
CA VAL A 577 -8.66 -0.01 -9.22
C VAL A 577 -7.57 -0.40 -8.23
N VAL A 578 -7.99 -0.79 -7.02
CA VAL A 578 -7.14 -1.47 -6.02
C VAL A 578 -7.82 -2.76 -5.54
N LYS A 579 -7.03 -3.72 -5.04
CA LYS A 579 -7.56 -4.91 -4.35
C LYS A 579 -7.60 -4.63 -2.84
N GLU A 580 -8.79 -4.38 -2.31
CA GLU A 580 -8.98 -3.99 -0.90
C GLU A 580 -9.16 -5.19 0.05
N ASP A 581 -9.65 -6.32 -0.44
CA ASP A 581 -10.06 -7.46 0.40
C ASP A 581 -9.58 -8.78 -0.21
N GLU A 582 -8.88 -9.58 0.60
CA GLU A 582 -8.37 -10.88 0.18
C GLU A 582 -9.39 -12.02 0.28
N HIS A 583 -10.50 -11.86 1.00
CA HIS A 583 -11.46 -12.96 1.20
C HIS A 583 -12.84 -12.61 0.64
N GLY A 584 -13.15 -11.31 0.55
CA GLY A 584 -14.43 -10.80 0.11
C GLY A 584 -14.72 -11.01 -1.37
N ILE A 585 -15.96 -11.38 -1.70
CA ILE A 585 -16.46 -11.47 -3.09
C ILE A 585 -16.58 -10.12 -3.82
N ASN A 586 -16.39 -9.02 -3.10
CA ASN A 586 -16.33 -7.64 -3.62
C ASN A 586 -14.92 -7.07 -3.36
N ALA A 587 -13.90 -7.86 -3.74
CA ALA A 587 -12.48 -7.63 -3.43
C ALA A 587 -11.90 -6.31 -3.95
N PHE A 588 -12.47 -5.76 -5.01
CA PHE A 588 -11.95 -4.57 -5.68
C PHE A 588 -12.83 -3.35 -5.43
N ALA A 589 -12.19 -2.19 -5.39
CA ALA A 589 -12.85 -0.91 -5.36
C ALA A 589 -12.00 0.13 -6.11
N PRO A 590 -12.62 1.19 -6.62
CA PRO A 590 -11.87 2.43 -6.72
C PRO A 590 -11.63 2.92 -5.28
N ILE A 591 -10.42 3.38 -4.99
CA ILE A 591 -10.21 4.07 -3.70
C ILE A 591 -11.17 5.27 -3.62
N GLU A 592 -11.51 5.70 -2.41
CA GLU A 592 -12.61 6.64 -2.14
C GLU A 592 -12.55 7.96 -2.92
N LYS A 593 -11.37 8.39 -3.36
CA LYS A 593 -11.18 9.60 -4.17
C LYS A 593 -11.54 9.43 -5.67
N HIS A 594 -11.87 8.22 -6.13
CA HIS A 594 -12.22 7.90 -7.52
C HIS A 594 -13.64 7.34 -7.64
N PRO A 595 -14.45 7.80 -8.61
CA PRO A 595 -15.81 7.30 -8.80
C PRO A 595 -15.86 5.93 -9.49
N LEU A 596 -16.99 5.23 -9.34
CA LEU A 596 -17.29 4.02 -10.11
C LEU A 596 -17.65 4.37 -11.56
N ALA A 597 -17.24 3.52 -12.50
CA ALA A 597 -17.65 3.60 -13.91
C ALA A 597 -19.04 2.99 -14.15
N GLY A 598 -19.62 2.33 -13.14
CA GLY A 598 -20.96 1.74 -13.23
C GLY A 598 -21.28 0.79 -12.08
N THR A 599 -22.56 0.50 -11.93
CA THR A 599 -23.07 -0.51 -10.98
C THR A 599 -23.55 -1.73 -11.76
N LEU A 600 -23.12 -2.92 -11.32
CA LEU A 600 -23.41 -4.20 -11.97
C LEU A 600 -24.39 -5.03 -11.12
N SER A 601 -25.44 -4.37 -10.63
CA SER A 601 -26.45 -4.97 -9.75
C SER A 601 -27.54 -5.70 -10.56
N HIS A 602 -28.77 -5.79 -10.05
CA HIS A 602 -29.91 -6.29 -10.85
C HIS A 602 -30.14 -5.40 -12.08
N HIS A 603 -29.98 -4.09 -11.92
CA HIS A 603 -29.86 -3.13 -13.02
C HIS A 603 -28.38 -2.87 -13.28
N VAL A 604 -27.96 -3.02 -14.54
CA VAL A 604 -26.62 -2.61 -15.00
C VAL A 604 -26.70 -1.15 -15.42
N GLU A 605 -25.93 -0.29 -14.76
CA GLU A 605 -25.84 1.13 -15.06
C GLU A 605 -24.39 1.47 -15.39
N ILE A 606 -24.17 2.21 -16.48
CA ILE A 606 -22.85 2.64 -16.95
C ILE A 606 -22.80 4.16 -16.89
N ILE A 607 -21.79 4.69 -16.20
CA ILE A 607 -21.59 6.11 -15.95
C ILE A 607 -20.33 6.56 -16.71
N ASP A 608 -20.44 7.64 -17.48
CA ASP A 608 -19.25 8.20 -18.15
C ASP A 608 -18.44 9.10 -17.20
N ILE A 609 -17.54 8.48 -16.45
CA ILE A 609 -16.58 9.21 -15.61
C ILE A 609 -15.31 9.63 -16.36
N LEU A 610 -15.26 9.38 -17.67
CA LEU A 610 -14.12 9.73 -18.53
C LEU A 610 -14.41 10.96 -19.41
N ASP A 611 -15.52 11.66 -19.22
CA ASP A 611 -15.93 12.78 -20.09
C ASP A 611 -14.84 13.88 -20.21
N GLY A 612 -14.13 14.19 -19.12
CA GLY A 612 -12.99 15.13 -19.12
C GLY A 612 -11.72 14.61 -19.82
N VAL A 613 -11.58 13.29 -20.03
CA VAL A 613 -10.38 12.71 -20.64
C VAL A 613 -10.33 13.01 -22.13
N LYS A 614 -9.27 13.67 -22.58
CA LYS A 614 -9.06 14.02 -24.00
C LYS A 614 -9.09 12.77 -24.88
N LYS A 615 -9.88 12.82 -25.95
CA LYS A 615 -9.93 11.74 -26.97
C LYS A 615 -8.61 11.71 -27.74
N ARG A 616 -8.06 10.51 -27.95
CA ARG A 616 -6.77 10.28 -28.61
C ARG A 616 -6.91 9.22 -29.71
N PRO A 617 -6.10 9.28 -30.78
CA PRO A 617 -5.99 8.16 -31.72
C PRO A 617 -5.56 6.89 -31.00
N PHE A 618 -6.07 5.75 -31.44
CA PHE A 618 -5.65 4.45 -30.93
C PHE A 618 -4.17 4.20 -31.23
N ASN A 619 -3.41 3.86 -30.19
CA ASN A 619 -1.99 3.50 -30.28
C ASN A 619 -1.72 2.26 -29.44
N LEU A 620 -0.93 1.35 -30.03
CA LEU A 620 -0.33 0.23 -29.32
C LEU A 620 1.11 0.58 -28.97
N PHE A 621 1.46 0.56 -27.68
CA PHE A 621 2.85 0.68 -27.23
C PHE A 621 3.13 -0.26 -26.07
N THR A 622 4.02 -1.23 -26.28
CA THR A 622 4.41 -2.20 -25.24
C THR A 622 5.85 -2.01 -24.75
N GLY A 623 6.57 -0.96 -25.15
CA GLY A 623 7.98 -0.75 -24.81
C GLY A 623 8.25 -0.15 -23.42
N PHE A 624 7.65 -0.67 -22.35
CA PHE A 624 7.84 -0.10 -21.00
C PHE A 624 9.26 -0.35 -20.48
N ASN A 625 9.79 0.58 -19.68
CA ASN A 625 11.03 0.38 -18.93
C ASN A 625 10.71 -0.06 -17.49
N GLN A 626 11.09 -1.27 -17.12
CA GLN A 626 10.80 -1.90 -15.82
C GLN A 626 11.83 -1.57 -14.73
N LYS A 627 12.86 -0.77 -15.03
CA LYS A 627 13.88 -0.33 -14.07
C LYS A 627 13.35 0.75 -13.12
N VAL A 628 12.21 0.49 -12.51
CA VAL A 628 11.52 1.38 -11.57
C VAL A 628 11.49 0.73 -10.20
N ALA A 629 12.00 1.43 -9.19
CA ALA A 629 11.89 0.99 -7.81
C ALA A 629 10.69 1.66 -7.12
N TYR A 630 10.03 0.93 -6.22
CA TYR A 630 9.05 1.50 -5.30
C TYR A 630 9.65 1.56 -3.89
N PHE A 631 9.57 2.73 -3.26
CA PHE A 631 10.01 2.95 -1.88
C PHE A 631 8.87 3.58 -1.09
N GLU A 632 8.35 2.87 -0.10
CA GLU A 632 7.30 3.40 0.76
C GLU A 632 7.87 3.87 2.10
N CYS A 633 7.52 5.09 2.52
CA CYS A 633 7.90 5.62 3.82
C CYS A 633 7.18 4.87 4.95
N ILE A 634 7.96 4.45 5.95
CA ILE A 634 7.48 3.87 7.21
C ILE A 634 8.04 4.63 8.41
N SER A 635 7.41 4.50 9.58
CA SER A 635 7.88 5.17 10.78
C SER A 635 9.29 4.72 11.16
N ALA A 636 10.11 5.70 11.60
CA ALA A 636 11.51 5.50 11.95
C ALA A 636 12.31 4.73 10.87
N VAL A 637 11.99 4.94 9.59
CA VAL A 637 12.78 4.42 8.48
C VAL A 637 14.17 5.06 8.49
N ASP A 638 15.21 4.24 8.35
CA ASP A 638 16.55 4.76 8.10
C ASP A 638 16.63 5.24 6.65
N ILE A 639 16.78 6.55 6.49
CA ILE A 639 16.78 7.19 5.17
C ILE A 639 17.96 6.74 4.30
N LYS A 640 19.02 6.18 4.89
CA LYS A 640 20.09 5.54 4.11
C LYS A 640 19.61 4.38 3.25
N GLN A 641 18.51 3.72 3.62
CA GLN A 641 17.90 2.70 2.77
C GLN A 641 17.51 3.29 1.40
N PHE A 642 17.10 4.56 1.35
CA PHE A 642 16.74 5.26 0.11
C PHE A 642 17.97 5.65 -0.73
N GLU A 643 19.12 5.93 -0.10
CA GLU A 643 20.37 6.27 -0.79
C GLU A 643 20.79 5.20 -1.81
N SER A 644 20.68 3.93 -1.43
CA SER A 644 21.01 2.80 -2.30
C SER A 644 20.16 2.73 -3.58
N TYR A 645 18.92 3.25 -3.52
CA TYR A 645 18.03 3.31 -4.68
C TYR A 645 18.46 4.44 -5.61
N VAL A 646 18.87 5.58 -5.04
CA VAL A 646 19.35 6.75 -5.76
C VAL A 646 20.64 6.47 -6.52
N GLU A 647 21.59 5.75 -5.90
CA GLU A 647 22.91 5.49 -6.49
C GLU A 647 22.91 4.31 -7.48
N SER A 648 21.94 3.40 -7.43
CA SER A 648 21.93 2.20 -8.27
C SER A 648 21.72 2.48 -9.76
N ASP A 649 22.70 2.12 -10.59
CA ASP A 649 22.59 2.21 -12.06
C ASP A 649 21.50 1.30 -12.65
N ASP A 650 21.06 0.28 -11.90
CA ASP A 650 19.99 -0.60 -12.33
C ASP A 650 18.61 0.03 -12.14
N ILE A 651 18.50 1.12 -11.36
CA ILE A 651 17.26 1.86 -11.13
C ILE A 651 17.26 3.14 -11.97
N SER A 652 16.35 3.20 -12.93
CA SER A 652 16.15 4.36 -13.81
C SER A 652 15.20 5.42 -13.25
N ALA A 653 14.27 5.03 -12.36
CA ALA A 653 13.37 5.95 -11.67
C ALA A 653 12.87 5.37 -10.35
N ILE A 654 12.36 6.23 -9.47
CA ILE A 654 11.83 5.81 -8.17
C ILE A 654 10.43 6.38 -7.98
N LEU A 655 9.50 5.52 -7.58
CA LEU A 655 8.20 5.90 -7.07
C LEU A 655 8.25 5.88 -5.54
N VAL A 656 7.92 7.00 -4.90
CA VAL A 656 7.91 7.16 -3.44
C VAL A 656 6.47 7.18 -2.94
N GLY A 657 6.16 6.30 -2.00
CA GLY A 657 4.93 6.33 -1.21
C GLY A 657 5.09 7.20 0.02
N GLY A 658 4.61 8.44 -0.02
CA GLY A 658 4.59 9.35 1.12
C GLY A 658 3.32 9.19 1.98
N TYR A 659 3.38 9.72 3.20
CA TYR A 659 2.25 9.75 4.12
C TYR A 659 1.21 10.78 3.67
N ASP A 660 -0.06 10.36 3.67
CA ASP A 660 -1.24 11.21 3.48
C ASP A 660 -1.14 12.27 2.37
N GLU A 661 -0.76 13.51 2.65
CA GLU A 661 -0.55 14.54 1.62
C GLU A 661 0.81 14.42 0.89
N ALA A 662 1.35 13.20 0.81
CA ALA A 662 2.71 12.87 0.41
C ALA A 662 3.81 13.53 1.26
N ASN A 663 3.57 13.71 2.55
CA ASN A 663 4.60 14.09 3.50
C ASN A 663 5.59 12.93 3.72
N MET A 664 6.82 13.25 4.12
CA MET A 664 7.89 12.29 4.35
C MET A 664 8.97 12.90 5.26
N PRO A 665 9.93 12.11 5.75
CA PRO A 665 11.05 12.64 6.54
C PRO A 665 11.80 13.73 5.76
N MET A 666 12.12 14.85 6.42
CA MET A 666 12.66 16.04 5.74
C MET A 666 14.01 15.76 5.07
N GLN A 667 14.80 14.80 5.59
CA GLN A 667 16.07 14.43 4.97
C GLN A 667 15.90 13.87 3.55
N MET A 668 14.74 13.34 3.18
CA MET A 668 14.46 12.81 1.84
C MET A 668 14.71 13.86 0.76
N LYS A 669 14.48 15.16 1.03
CA LYS A 669 14.66 16.21 0.02
C LYS A 669 16.09 16.27 -0.53
N TYR A 670 17.09 15.95 0.28
CA TYR A 670 18.49 15.95 -0.16
C TYR A 670 18.74 14.79 -1.13
N TYR A 671 18.22 13.60 -0.83
CA TYR A 671 18.34 12.44 -1.71
C TYR A 671 17.54 12.61 -3.01
N ILE A 672 16.36 13.24 -2.95
CA ILE A 672 15.58 13.62 -4.13
C ILE A 672 16.41 14.58 -5.00
N ALA A 673 16.97 15.63 -4.40
CA ALA A 673 17.80 16.59 -5.11
C ALA A 673 19.02 15.91 -5.76
N THR A 674 19.68 14.98 -5.07
CA THR A 674 20.80 14.19 -5.61
C THR A 674 20.35 13.33 -6.79
N ALA A 675 19.25 12.58 -6.66
CA ALA A 675 18.72 11.73 -7.72
C ALA A 675 18.41 12.53 -9.00
N VAL A 676 17.77 13.69 -8.84
CA VAL A 676 17.34 14.54 -9.95
C VAL A 676 18.52 15.29 -10.57
N ASN A 677 19.36 15.93 -9.76
CA ASN A 677 20.39 16.83 -10.26
C ASN A 677 21.69 16.12 -10.66
N SER A 678 22.06 15.04 -9.98
CA SER A 678 23.30 14.31 -10.23
C SER A 678 23.09 13.10 -11.14
N TYR A 679 21.97 12.40 -10.99
CA TYR A 679 21.69 11.16 -11.73
C TYR A 679 20.60 11.29 -12.81
N HIS A 680 19.91 12.43 -12.88
CA HIS A 680 18.76 12.64 -13.77
C HIS A 680 17.68 11.55 -13.66
N LYS A 681 17.51 10.99 -12.45
CA LYS A 681 16.50 9.97 -12.14
C LYS A 681 15.22 10.66 -11.70
N PRO A 682 14.07 10.45 -12.39
CA PRO A 682 12.81 11.01 -11.96
C PRO A 682 12.35 10.35 -10.66
N ILE A 683 11.94 11.18 -9.70
CA ILE A 683 11.33 10.75 -8.45
C ILE A 683 9.86 11.12 -8.49
N CYS A 684 8.97 10.15 -8.66
CA CYS A 684 7.53 10.36 -8.60
C CYS A 684 7.02 10.12 -7.18
N ILE A 685 6.05 10.90 -6.71
CA ILE A 685 5.57 10.85 -5.33
C ILE A 685 4.05 10.67 -5.32
N ILE A 686 3.57 9.66 -4.58
CA ILE A 686 2.15 9.38 -4.34
C ILE A 686 1.84 9.40 -2.85
N ALA A 687 0.56 9.52 -2.53
CA ALA A 687 0.02 9.24 -1.22
C ALA A 687 -0.33 7.76 -1.07
N THR A 688 0.00 7.15 0.08
CA THR A 688 -0.29 5.73 0.34
C THR A 688 -1.60 5.47 1.08
N THR A 689 -2.23 6.52 1.62
CA THR A 689 -3.52 6.43 2.31
C THR A 689 -4.69 6.52 1.33
N ASP A 690 -5.81 5.87 1.67
CA ASP A 690 -6.99 5.74 0.79
C ASP A 690 -7.53 7.10 0.30
N ASN A 691 -7.58 8.10 1.18
CA ASN A 691 -8.03 9.47 0.88
C ASN A 691 -6.89 10.47 0.69
N GLY A 692 -5.64 10.04 0.84
CA GLY A 692 -4.49 10.90 0.64
C GLY A 692 -4.31 11.29 -0.81
N VAL A 693 -3.72 12.47 -1.04
CA VAL A 693 -3.31 12.93 -2.37
C VAL A 693 -1.93 13.56 -2.27
N ALA A 694 -1.08 13.31 -3.25
CA ALA A 694 0.20 13.99 -3.34
C ALA A 694 -0.01 15.44 -3.80
N GLU A 695 -0.17 16.36 -2.85
CA GLU A 695 -0.54 17.74 -3.15
C GLU A 695 0.57 18.44 -3.96
N ILE A 696 0.16 19.17 -5.00
CA ILE A 696 1.07 19.86 -5.92
C ILE A 696 1.12 21.34 -5.53
N ALA A 697 2.06 21.70 -4.64
CA ALA A 697 2.25 23.07 -4.18
C ALA A 697 3.70 23.32 -3.72
N LEU A 698 4.19 24.55 -3.84
CA LEU A 698 5.56 24.96 -3.46
C LEU A 698 5.66 25.52 -2.03
N ASP A 699 4.53 25.76 -1.38
CA ASP A 699 4.46 26.25 -0.01
C ASP A 699 4.52 25.10 1.02
N LYS A 700 4.71 25.49 2.28
CA LYS A 700 4.78 24.59 3.44
C LYS A 700 5.89 23.53 3.30
N ARG A 701 5.85 22.55 4.20
CA ARG A 701 6.83 21.47 4.32
C ARG A 701 6.98 20.63 3.05
N ARG A 702 5.85 20.25 2.44
CA ARG A 702 5.78 19.38 1.25
C ARG A 702 6.34 20.02 -0.03
N GLY A 703 6.23 21.35 -0.17
CA GLY A 703 6.82 22.06 -1.29
C GLY A 703 8.34 21.92 -1.38
N GLU A 704 9.02 21.60 -0.27
CA GLU A 704 10.45 21.32 -0.26
C GLU A 704 10.84 20.09 -1.10
N PHE A 705 9.98 19.07 -1.18
CA PHE A 705 10.24 17.88 -1.99
C PHE A 705 10.07 18.18 -3.49
N ILE A 706 9.11 19.04 -3.84
CA ILE A 706 8.90 19.50 -5.23
C ILE A 706 10.04 20.43 -5.66
N LYS A 707 10.48 21.36 -4.80
CA LYS A 707 11.65 22.22 -5.06
C LYS A 707 12.94 21.41 -5.25
N ALA A 708 13.06 20.26 -4.59
CA ALA A 708 14.16 19.33 -4.79
C ALA A 708 14.07 18.56 -6.12
N GLY A 709 12.95 18.66 -6.86
CA GLY A 709 12.71 17.99 -8.14
C GLY A 709 11.84 16.74 -8.05
N GLY A 710 11.18 16.47 -6.91
CA GLY A 710 10.18 15.41 -6.81
C GLY A 710 8.91 15.75 -7.60
N ILE A 711 8.29 14.74 -8.22
CA ILE A 711 7.10 14.85 -9.08
C ILE A 711 5.88 14.29 -8.31
N ALA A 712 5.19 15.16 -7.57
CA ALA A 712 3.93 14.83 -6.88
C ALA A 712 2.77 14.56 -7.85
N LEU A 713 2.11 13.41 -7.71
CA LEU A 713 1.15 12.87 -8.69
C LEU A 713 -0.33 13.06 -8.33
N GLY A 714 -0.66 13.99 -7.43
CA GLY A 714 -2.06 14.29 -7.10
C GLY A 714 -2.82 13.08 -6.57
N ASP A 715 -3.90 12.71 -7.26
CA ASP A 715 -4.80 11.62 -6.87
C ASP A 715 -4.51 10.27 -7.55
N MET A 716 -3.39 10.14 -8.26
CA MET A 716 -3.00 8.87 -8.88
C MET A 716 -2.71 7.79 -7.83
N ILE A 717 -3.17 6.55 -8.09
CA ILE A 717 -2.95 5.40 -7.20
C ILE A 717 -1.63 4.69 -7.49
N LYS A 718 -1.15 3.88 -6.53
CA LYS A 718 0.12 3.13 -6.62
C LYS A 718 0.23 2.28 -7.89
N GLU A 719 -0.81 1.49 -8.15
CA GLU A 719 -0.91 0.56 -9.29
C GLU A 719 -0.74 1.30 -10.60
N SER A 720 -1.39 2.46 -10.70
CA SER A 720 -1.43 3.29 -11.88
C SER A 720 -0.14 4.10 -12.06
N ALA A 721 0.36 4.73 -10.99
CA ALA A 721 1.58 5.53 -11.00
C ALA A 721 2.81 4.70 -11.35
N TYR A 722 2.91 3.48 -10.81
CA TYR A 722 4.02 2.58 -11.14
C TYR A 722 4.01 2.22 -12.63
N GLN A 723 2.87 1.76 -13.15
CA GLN A 723 2.75 1.37 -14.56
C GLN A 723 2.92 2.56 -15.51
N LYS A 724 2.41 3.73 -15.14
CA LYS A 724 2.57 4.95 -15.93
C LYS A 724 4.02 5.44 -15.95
N LEU A 725 4.76 5.30 -14.85
CA LEU A 725 6.17 5.65 -14.81
C LEU A 725 6.99 4.73 -15.71
N CYS A 726 6.73 3.42 -15.67
CA CYS A 726 7.32 2.45 -16.60
C CYS A 726 7.01 2.80 -18.07
N PHE A 727 5.76 3.18 -18.37
CA PHE A 727 5.33 3.66 -19.68
C PHE A 727 6.07 4.94 -20.10
N ALA A 728 6.10 5.95 -19.23
CA ALA A 728 6.72 7.26 -19.50
C ALA A 728 8.22 7.13 -19.78
N LEU A 729 8.93 6.30 -19.00
CA LEU A 729 10.34 5.99 -19.25
C LEU A 729 10.53 5.27 -20.59
N GLY A 730 9.63 4.35 -20.93
CA GLY A 730 9.61 3.66 -22.22
C GLY A 730 9.56 4.66 -23.37
N ILE A 731 8.60 5.59 -23.36
CA ILE A 731 8.46 6.63 -24.38
C ILE A 731 9.69 7.56 -24.39
N ALA A 732 10.14 8.00 -23.21
CA ALA A 732 11.26 8.92 -23.06
C ALA A 732 12.59 8.33 -23.58
N SER A 733 12.80 7.01 -23.44
CA SER A 733 13.99 6.32 -23.94
C SER A 733 14.12 6.40 -25.47
N GLN A 734 13.01 6.57 -26.20
CA GLN A 734 12.99 6.71 -27.64
C GLN A 734 13.28 8.15 -28.11
N GLN A 735 13.28 9.13 -27.21
CA GLN A 735 13.52 10.54 -27.52
C GLN A 735 15.03 10.86 -27.46
N LYS A 736 15.76 10.58 -28.55
CA LYS A 736 17.24 10.68 -28.60
C LYS A 736 17.81 12.11 -28.51
N LYS A 737 16.98 13.14 -28.72
CA LYS A 737 17.40 14.56 -28.80
C LYS A 737 17.08 15.36 -27.52
N MET A 738 16.96 14.69 -26.36
CA MET A 738 16.69 15.35 -25.08
C MET A 738 17.88 15.16 -24.13
N ASP A 739 18.29 16.25 -23.48
CA ASP A 739 19.21 16.16 -22.34
C ASP A 739 18.53 15.58 -21.08
N GLY A 740 19.28 15.39 -20.00
CA GLY A 740 18.76 14.82 -18.76
C GLY A 740 17.64 15.64 -18.11
N ARG A 741 17.71 16.97 -18.17
CA ARG A 741 16.71 17.87 -17.58
C ARG A 741 15.46 17.98 -18.44
N GLU A 742 15.63 18.06 -19.76
CA GLU A 742 14.52 17.97 -20.72
C GLU A 742 13.79 16.63 -20.59
N ARG A 743 14.53 15.53 -20.38
CA ARG A 743 13.94 14.20 -20.17
C ARG A 743 13.11 14.13 -18.89
N LEU A 744 13.60 14.70 -17.78
CA LEU A 744 12.85 14.79 -16.52
C LEU A 744 11.55 15.56 -16.71
N GLU A 745 11.60 16.71 -17.38
CA GLU A 745 10.40 17.54 -17.65
C GLU A 745 9.44 16.85 -18.62
N PHE A 746 9.94 16.13 -19.61
CA PHE A 746 9.13 15.31 -20.51
C PHE A 746 8.41 14.18 -19.77
N ILE A 747 9.10 13.45 -18.90
CA ILE A 747 8.50 12.41 -18.06
C ILE A 747 7.46 13.02 -17.11
N ARG A 748 7.80 14.12 -16.43
CA ARG A 748 6.86 14.86 -15.59
C ARG A 748 5.63 15.30 -16.38
N LYS A 749 5.78 15.71 -17.66
CA LYS A 749 4.64 16.05 -18.52
C LYS A 749 3.76 14.84 -18.79
N ILE A 750 4.33 13.70 -19.17
CA ILE A 750 3.55 12.46 -19.35
C ILE A 750 2.80 12.10 -18.07
N MET A 751 3.46 12.16 -16.91
CA MET A 751 2.85 11.82 -15.63
C MET A 751 1.65 12.73 -15.28
N HIS A 752 1.70 14.02 -15.64
CA HIS A 752 0.61 14.99 -15.48
C HIS A 752 -0.33 15.14 -16.70
N THR A 753 -0.19 14.31 -17.73
CA THR A 753 -1.17 14.25 -18.82
C THR A 753 -2.17 13.14 -18.51
N ASN A 754 -3.45 13.46 -18.37
CA ASN A 754 -4.51 12.47 -18.21
C ASN A 754 -4.70 11.69 -19.52
N LEU A 755 -4.26 10.42 -19.54
CA LEU A 755 -4.32 9.55 -20.72
C LEU A 755 -5.60 8.70 -20.74
N THR A 756 -6.01 8.21 -19.57
CA THR A 756 -7.03 7.15 -19.44
C THR A 756 -7.90 7.28 -18.18
N GLY A 757 -7.87 8.41 -17.47
CA GLY A 757 -8.63 8.65 -16.25
C GLY A 757 -7.85 8.39 -14.96
N GLU A 758 -6.53 8.26 -15.02
CA GLU A 758 -5.68 7.95 -13.86
C GLU A 758 -5.42 9.11 -12.89
N ILE A 759 -5.64 10.35 -13.34
CA ILE A 759 -5.35 11.59 -12.61
C ILE A 759 -6.41 12.63 -12.95
N SER A 760 -6.89 13.37 -11.96
CA SER A 760 -7.86 14.45 -12.19
C SER A 760 -7.26 15.64 -12.92
N ASP A 761 -8.05 16.29 -13.78
CA ASP A 761 -7.62 17.45 -14.58
C ASP A 761 -7.10 18.61 -13.74
N LYS A 762 -7.63 18.78 -12.51
CA LYS A 762 -7.13 19.79 -11.56
C LYS A 762 -5.64 19.60 -11.23
N TYR A 763 -5.16 18.36 -11.15
CA TYR A 763 -3.76 18.05 -10.86
C TYR A 763 -2.91 18.11 -12.12
N CYS A 764 -3.47 17.83 -13.31
CA CYS A 764 -2.82 18.11 -14.58
C CYS A 764 -2.50 19.62 -14.71
N SER A 765 -3.50 20.48 -14.49
CA SER A 765 -3.33 21.94 -14.56
C SER A 765 -2.40 22.48 -13.48
N LYS A 766 -2.53 22.01 -12.23
CA LYS A 766 -1.58 22.38 -11.16
C LYS A 766 -0.16 21.94 -11.50
N GLY A 767 0.02 20.75 -12.05
CA GLY A 767 1.32 20.24 -12.50
C GLY A 767 1.97 21.16 -13.53
N ASP A 768 1.23 21.58 -14.54
CA ASP A 768 1.76 22.50 -15.57
C ASP A 768 2.10 23.89 -15.01
N GLN A 769 1.37 24.36 -13.99
CA GLN A 769 1.64 25.65 -13.34
C GLN A 769 2.84 25.60 -12.39
N VAL A 770 2.90 24.58 -11.52
CA VAL A 770 3.87 24.49 -10.43
C VAL A 770 5.25 24.06 -10.92
N TYR A 771 5.33 23.16 -11.90
CA TYR A 771 6.62 22.64 -12.38
C TYR A 771 7.31 23.50 -13.43
N LYS A 772 6.66 24.57 -13.89
CA LYS A 772 7.22 25.46 -14.90
C LYS A 772 8.57 26.02 -14.43
N GLY A 773 9.62 25.70 -15.17
CA GLY A 773 10.99 26.15 -14.87
C GLY A 773 11.70 25.39 -13.75
N ILE A 774 11.10 24.32 -13.18
CA ILE A 774 11.77 23.50 -12.15
C ILE A 774 12.92 22.69 -12.75
N PHE A 775 12.65 21.97 -13.84
CA PHE A 775 13.66 21.12 -14.48
C PHE A 775 14.33 21.81 -15.67
N THR A 776 13.54 22.47 -16.52
CA THR A 776 14.01 23.19 -17.72
C THR A 776 13.02 24.29 -18.10
N ASP A 777 13.48 25.26 -18.90
CA ASP A 777 12.64 26.33 -19.49
C ASP A 777 11.80 25.82 -20.66
N ARG A 778 12.18 24.67 -21.25
CA ARG A 778 11.43 24.05 -22.34
C ARG A 778 10.10 23.51 -21.84
N VAL A 779 9.01 23.97 -22.46
CA VAL A 779 7.65 23.52 -22.13
C VAL A 779 7.19 22.45 -23.13
N PHE A 780 6.72 21.31 -22.62
CA PHE A 780 6.08 20.28 -23.43
C PHE A 780 4.55 20.36 -23.34
N THR A 781 3.86 20.26 -24.47
CA THR A 781 2.40 20.31 -24.53
C THR A 781 1.79 18.91 -24.64
N ASP A 782 0.49 18.79 -24.40
CA ASP A 782 -0.23 17.50 -24.57
C ASP A 782 -0.19 17.01 -26.03
N GLU A 783 -0.12 17.92 -27.00
CA GLU A 783 0.02 17.60 -28.42
C GLU A 783 1.39 16.99 -28.70
N PHE A 784 2.46 17.55 -28.09
CA PHE A 784 3.79 16.96 -28.19
C PHE A 784 3.84 15.56 -27.56
N ILE A 785 3.19 15.37 -26.40
CA ILE A 785 3.08 14.02 -25.79
C ILE A 785 2.34 13.07 -26.73
N GLN A 786 1.24 13.50 -27.33
CA GLN A 786 0.48 12.68 -28.28
C GLN A 786 1.33 12.30 -29.50
N GLU A 787 2.08 13.24 -30.06
CA GLU A 787 2.97 13.00 -31.19
C GLU A 787 4.08 12.00 -30.81
N ALA A 788 4.70 12.18 -29.63
CA ALA A 788 5.71 11.25 -29.14
C ALA A 788 5.19 9.83 -28.99
N ILE A 789 3.96 9.65 -28.47
CA ILE A 789 3.29 8.35 -28.38
C ILE A 789 3.00 7.77 -29.78
N ASN A 790 2.49 8.58 -30.70
CA ASN A 790 2.20 8.16 -32.07
C ASN A 790 3.47 7.70 -32.81
N ASN A 791 4.60 8.37 -32.57
CA ASN A 791 5.87 8.10 -33.26
C ASN A 791 6.53 6.78 -32.82
N VAL A 792 6.18 6.27 -31.64
CA VAL A 792 6.76 5.03 -31.09
C VAL A 792 5.77 3.86 -31.09
N ARG A 793 4.61 4.03 -31.73
CA ARG A 793 3.58 2.98 -31.82
C ARG A 793 4.09 1.75 -32.58
N GLU A 794 3.66 0.58 -32.14
CA GLU A 794 3.90 -0.67 -32.86
C GLU A 794 3.04 -0.73 -34.13
N SER A 795 3.63 -1.17 -35.25
CA SER A 795 2.90 -1.41 -36.50
C SER A 795 2.20 -2.76 -36.47
N PHE A 796 0.95 -2.80 -36.95
CA PHE A 796 0.13 -4.03 -37.01
C PHE A 796 0.55 -5.02 -38.09
N GLU A 797 1.42 -4.62 -39.02
CA GLU A 797 1.83 -5.43 -40.17
C GLU A 797 3.27 -5.93 -40.03
N LYS A 798 3.41 -7.26 -40.18
CA LYS A 798 4.63 -8.09 -40.28
C LYS A 798 5.27 -8.55 -38.97
N ASP A 799 4.81 -9.70 -38.49
CA ASP A 799 5.70 -10.71 -37.89
C ASP A 799 5.09 -12.11 -38.04
N GLU A 800 5.23 -12.68 -39.23
CA GLU A 800 5.17 -14.14 -39.45
C GLU A 800 6.52 -14.70 -39.92
N SER A 801 7.57 -13.87 -40.04
CA SER A 801 8.87 -14.30 -40.57
C SER A 801 10.05 -14.24 -39.59
N SER A 802 9.90 -13.70 -38.38
CA SER A 802 11.02 -13.56 -37.42
C SER A 802 11.13 -14.69 -36.38
N ALA A 803 10.15 -15.59 -36.27
CA ALA A 803 10.15 -16.69 -35.30
C ALA A 803 11.13 -17.85 -35.63
N LYS A 804 12.18 -17.64 -36.43
CA LYS A 804 13.19 -18.66 -36.76
C LYS A 804 14.66 -18.24 -36.59
N GLN A 805 14.97 -17.07 -36.07
CA GLN A 805 16.35 -16.66 -35.83
C GLN A 805 16.50 -16.02 -34.45
N ASP A 806 16.47 -16.83 -33.40
CA ASP A 806 17.23 -16.58 -32.18
C ASP A 806 17.28 -17.88 -31.36
N SER A 807 18.12 -18.80 -31.81
CA SER A 807 18.58 -19.94 -31.01
C SER A 807 20.06 -20.18 -31.30
N THR A 808 20.90 -19.26 -30.83
CA THR A 808 22.33 -19.53 -30.67
C THR A 808 22.74 -19.05 -29.28
N PRO A 809 23.20 -19.95 -28.40
CA PRO A 809 23.66 -19.56 -27.08
C PRO A 809 25.04 -18.93 -27.21
N GLU A 810 25.15 -17.63 -26.91
CA GLU A 810 26.45 -16.98 -26.74
C GLU A 810 27.16 -17.58 -25.52
N LYS A 811 28.33 -18.17 -25.79
CA LYS A 811 29.27 -18.67 -24.79
C LYS A 811 29.77 -17.50 -23.95
N SER A 812 29.48 -17.54 -22.65
CA SER A 812 30.10 -16.68 -21.64
C SER A 812 31.60 -16.90 -21.59
N THR A 813 32.39 -15.93 -22.05
CA THR A 813 33.80 -15.81 -21.69
C THR A 813 33.93 -15.17 -20.31
N LYS A 814 34.51 -15.94 -19.38
CA LYS A 814 35.02 -15.50 -18.08
C LYS A 814 35.85 -14.21 -18.19
N ARG A 815 35.51 -13.20 -17.40
CA ARG A 815 36.46 -12.45 -16.57
C ARG A 815 35.74 -11.71 -15.46
#